data_AF-M4E9R3-F1
#
_entry.id   AF-M4E9R3-F1
#
_cell.length_a   1.000
_cell.length_b   1.000
_cell.length_c   1.000
_cell.angle_alpha   90.00
_cell.angle_beta   90.00
_cell.angle_gamma   90.00
#
_symmetry.space_group_name_H-M   'P 1'
#
loop_
_entity.id
_entity.type
_entity.pdbx_description
1 polymer ?
#
loop_
_entity_poly.entity_id
_entity_poly.type
_entity_poly.pdbx_seq_one_letter_code
_entity_poly.pdbx_strand_id
1 'polypeptide(L)'
;MALTTVRITDGICPVFSSGGSRRAHNLHFSHLKSTRRLTSVAAPGRRRYRAKVTATVNPYSNTEAARPEERKSLRDFLSEAENFYTSEGGDGGPPRWFSPLQCSSHAAGSPLLLYIPGMDGTGLGLIRQHRRLGEIFDVWCLHFPAMDRTPARDIVKLIERTVRSEYYRVPNRPIYIVGESVGACLALDVAASNPDIDIVLILANPVTSLNNFMLQPLSSLLETLPDEVPSLIEENFGFKESYPFSAMFESMLNETVAQMGGGILGDIIAASANLPSLIRIFPKDTLLWKLQLLKSASASAKSHMYTVKAQTLILLSGRDQWLRNNGDIERLRFALPKCEVREFYNNGQFLFLEDGVDLATIIKISYYYRRGKILDYISDYTLPTPYELKEFEQSQRLLTAATAPVFLSTLDDGTVVRSLEGIPSEGPVLYVGNHMLFGLELRPAAIHFLKERNILLRGLAHPVMFTKKIGSKLPDMQMFDSARIIGAVPVSNMNFYKLLRSKAHVVLYPGGVREALHRKGEEYKLFWPEHSEFVRIASKFGARIIPFGAVGEDDLCQMVLDYNDQMKIPFLKNLIEEITHDTIKLRNDEEGELRNQDLHMPGFIPKIPGRYYVYFGKPIETKGREKELHDKEKAHEVYLEVKSEVERCMTYLKTKRETDPYRNILPRLLYYLSHGFSSEVPTFDLPNH
;
A
#
# COMPACT_ATOMS: atom_id res chain seq x y z
N MET A 1 30.43 -14.49 41.38
CA MET A 1 30.72 -13.90 40.05
C MET A 1 30.03 -14.75 39.00
N ALA A 2 29.00 -14.20 38.35
CA ALA A 2 28.52 -14.50 36.99
C ALA A 2 27.10 -13.90 36.88
N LEU A 3 26.98 -12.79 36.17
CA LEU A 3 25.71 -12.15 35.83
C LEU A 3 25.03 -12.94 34.71
N THR A 4 23.76 -13.30 34.89
CA THR A 4 22.91 -13.83 33.82
C THR A 4 21.86 -12.77 33.48
N THR A 5 22.08 -12.09 32.35
CA THR A 5 21.17 -11.08 31.80
C THR A 5 20.06 -11.80 31.02
N VAL A 6 18.84 -11.81 31.54
CA VAL A 6 17.65 -12.32 30.83
C VAL A 6 17.17 -11.23 29.87
N ARG A 7 17.29 -11.47 28.56
CA ARG A 7 16.67 -10.67 27.50
C ARG A 7 15.19 -11.02 27.42
N ILE A 8 14.33 -10.02 27.60
CA ILE A 8 12.89 -10.10 27.36
C ILE A 8 12.66 -9.73 25.88
N THR A 9 12.22 -10.69 25.08
CA THR A 9 11.79 -10.50 23.69
C THR A 9 10.28 -10.28 23.62
N ASP A 10 9.92 -9.17 22.99
CA ASP A 10 8.75 -8.86 22.15
C ASP A 10 7.52 -9.77 22.20
N GLY A 11 6.36 -9.17 22.51
CA GLY A 11 5.06 -9.81 22.33
C GLY A 11 3.89 -9.12 23.03
N ILE A 12 3.60 -7.85 22.72
CA ILE A 12 2.28 -7.25 23.02
C ILE A 12 1.78 -6.55 21.75
N CYS A 13 1.25 -7.34 20.82
CA CYS A 13 0.37 -6.88 19.75
C CYS A 13 -1.06 -6.78 20.30
N PRO A 14 -1.80 -5.67 20.11
CA PRO A 14 -3.24 -5.71 20.18
C PRO A 14 -3.77 -6.53 18.99
N VAL A 15 -4.58 -7.52 19.32
CA VAL A 15 -5.12 -8.55 18.43
C VAL A 15 -5.96 -7.95 17.30
N PHE A 16 -5.45 -8.03 16.07
CA PHE A 16 -6.25 -8.23 14.85
C PHE A 16 -5.45 -9.13 13.90
N SER A 17 -5.32 -10.42 14.26
CA SER A 17 -4.83 -11.43 13.33
C SER A 17 -6.01 -11.91 12.48
N SER A 18 -5.95 -11.71 11.16
CA SER A 18 -6.87 -12.33 10.21
C SER A 18 -6.51 -13.81 10.04
N GLY A 19 -6.99 -14.65 10.97
CA GLY A 19 -7.00 -16.10 10.81
C GLY A 19 -8.26 -16.53 10.08
N GLY A 20 -8.12 -17.14 8.90
CA GLY A 20 -9.24 -17.62 8.11
C GLY A 20 -8.82 -18.59 7.02
N SER A 21 -8.68 -19.86 7.39
CA SER A 21 -8.50 -21.01 6.50
C SER A 21 -9.56 -21.04 5.40
N ARG A 22 -9.15 -20.88 4.13
CA ARG A 22 -9.99 -21.12 2.96
C ARG A 22 -9.66 -22.51 2.41
N ARG A 23 -10.47 -23.52 2.75
CA ARG A 23 -10.55 -24.77 1.99
C ARG A 23 -11.19 -24.46 0.65
N ALA A 24 -10.45 -24.68 -0.44
CA ALA A 24 -10.96 -24.59 -1.80
C ALA A 24 -11.92 -25.77 -2.07
N HIS A 25 -13.17 -25.47 -2.40
CA HIS A 25 -14.06 -26.44 -3.02
C HIS A 25 -14.05 -26.20 -4.54
N ASN A 26 -13.46 -27.15 -5.26
CA ASN A 26 -13.49 -27.25 -6.72
C ASN A 26 -14.93 -27.57 -7.15
N LEU A 27 -15.56 -26.68 -7.91
CA LEU A 27 -16.74 -26.99 -8.70
C LEU A 27 -16.46 -26.67 -10.16
N HIS A 28 -16.39 -27.73 -10.95
CA HIS A 28 -16.16 -27.76 -12.37
C HIS A 28 -17.41 -27.20 -13.08
N PHE A 29 -17.29 -26.06 -13.76
CA PHE A 29 -18.32 -25.60 -14.71
C PHE A 29 -17.70 -25.40 -16.08
N SER A 30 -18.09 -26.28 -16.99
CA SER A 30 -17.87 -26.18 -18.43
C SER A 30 -18.73 -25.05 -18.99
N HIS A 31 -18.12 -24.07 -19.66
CA HIS A 31 -18.88 -23.19 -20.55
C HIS A 31 -18.20 -22.99 -21.91
N LEU A 32 -18.99 -23.31 -22.92
CA LEU A 32 -18.76 -23.22 -24.36
C LEU A 32 -18.45 -21.78 -24.79
N LYS A 33 -17.47 -21.66 -25.68
CA LYS A 33 -17.09 -20.44 -26.39
C LYS A 33 -18.24 -19.90 -27.26
N SER A 34 -18.46 -18.59 -27.22
CA SER A 34 -19.01 -17.85 -28.37
C SER A 34 -18.38 -16.47 -28.47
N THR A 35 -17.42 -16.38 -29.38
CA THR A 35 -16.74 -15.18 -29.83
C THR A 35 -17.63 -14.45 -30.84
N ARG A 36 -17.91 -13.17 -30.60
CA ARG A 36 -18.26 -12.22 -31.69
C ARG A 36 -17.35 -11.00 -31.60
N ARG A 37 -16.33 -11.02 -32.46
CA ARG A 37 -15.52 -9.86 -32.83
C ARG A 37 -16.41 -8.81 -33.49
N LEU A 38 -16.29 -7.56 -33.06
CA LEU A 38 -16.70 -6.40 -33.85
C LEU A 38 -15.46 -5.54 -34.06
N THR A 39 -14.87 -5.71 -35.23
CA THR A 39 -13.84 -4.85 -35.81
C THR A 39 -14.51 -3.60 -36.39
N SER A 40 -13.99 -2.41 -36.10
CA SER A 40 -14.16 -1.26 -36.99
C SER A 40 -12.93 -0.36 -36.98
N VAL A 41 -12.38 -0.20 -38.18
CA VAL A 41 -11.22 0.57 -38.59
C VAL A 41 -11.53 2.07 -38.54
N ALA A 42 -10.60 2.88 -38.05
CA ALA A 42 -10.70 4.34 -38.03
C ALA A 42 -9.90 4.97 -39.19
N ALA A 43 -10.52 5.96 -39.86
CA ALA A 43 -9.84 7.00 -40.64
C ALA A 43 -10.58 8.35 -40.41
N PRO A 44 -9.90 9.51 -40.54
CA PRO A 44 -10.21 10.67 -39.72
C PRO A 44 -11.14 11.69 -40.41
N GLY A 45 -12.09 12.23 -39.64
CA GLY A 45 -12.94 13.34 -40.07
C GLY A 45 -13.28 14.26 -38.90
N ARG A 46 -12.82 15.51 -38.97
CA ARG A 46 -13.11 16.58 -37.99
C ARG A 46 -14.62 16.84 -37.89
N ARG A 47 -15.25 16.55 -36.74
CA ARG A 47 -16.53 17.14 -36.33
C ARG A 47 -16.51 17.48 -34.84
N ARG A 48 -16.72 18.76 -34.54
CA ARG A 48 -17.01 19.31 -33.20
C ARG A 48 -18.19 18.55 -32.60
N TYR A 49 -17.95 17.76 -31.56
CA TYR A 49 -19.00 17.18 -30.74
C TYR A 49 -19.20 18.02 -29.48
N ARG A 50 -20.38 18.65 -29.39
CA ARG A 50 -20.98 19.13 -28.16
C ARG A 50 -21.17 17.90 -27.26
N ALA A 51 -20.37 17.78 -26.20
CA ALA A 51 -20.48 16.66 -25.27
C ALA A 51 -21.83 16.73 -24.55
N LYS A 52 -22.71 15.77 -24.83
CA LYS A 52 -23.80 15.43 -23.92
C LYS A 52 -23.14 14.90 -22.65
N VAL A 53 -23.33 15.60 -21.53
CA VAL A 53 -22.92 15.13 -20.20
C VAL A 53 -23.81 13.94 -19.87
N THR A 54 -23.36 12.73 -20.21
CA THR A 54 -23.86 11.51 -19.58
C THR A 54 -23.44 11.58 -18.12
N ALA A 55 -24.40 11.55 -17.19
CA ALA A 55 -24.12 11.45 -15.77
C ALA A 55 -23.18 10.26 -15.54
N THR A 56 -21.92 10.55 -15.20
CA THR A 56 -20.93 9.52 -14.86
C THR A 56 -21.43 8.82 -13.62
N VAL A 57 -21.83 7.55 -13.78
CA VAL A 57 -22.20 6.67 -12.67
C VAL A 57 -21.04 6.64 -11.68
N ASN A 58 -21.31 6.85 -10.39
CA ASN A 58 -20.30 6.76 -9.34
C ASN A 58 -19.65 5.37 -9.37
N PRO A 59 -18.34 5.23 -9.67
CA PRO A 59 -17.69 3.92 -9.77
C PRO A 59 -17.61 3.18 -8.42
N TYR A 60 -17.81 3.88 -7.30
CA TYR A 60 -17.74 3.33 -5.95
C TYR A 60 -19.11 2.94 -5.37
N SER A 61 -20.23 3.25 -6.02
CA SER A 61 -21.55 2.95 -5.46
C SER A 61 -21.79 1.44 -5.27
N ASN A 62 -21.21 0.61 -6.15
CA ASN A 62 -21.37 -0.84 -6.15
C ASN A 62 -20.03 -1.58 -5.93
N THR A 63 -19.22 -1.13 -4.96
CA THR A 63 -17.93 -1.79 -4.62
C THR A 63 -18.08 -3.28 -4.32
N GLU A 64 -19.22 -3.72 -3.77
CA GLU A 64 -19.46 -5.14 -3.46
C GLU A 64 -19.37 -6.04 -4.71
N ALA A 65 -19.77 -5.54 -5.87
CA ALA A 65 -19.70 -6.24 -7.15
C ALA A 65 -18.31 -6.15 -7.80
N ALA A 66 -17.41 -5.30 -7.29
CA ALA A 66 -16.07 -5.17 -7.83
C ALA A 66 -15.32 -6.50 -7.73
N ARG A 67 -14.74 -6.93 -8.85
CA ARG A 67 -13.92 -8.15 -8.92
C ARG A 67 -12.46 -7.76 -9.01
N PRO A 68 -11.54 -8.63 -8.53
CA PRO A 68 -10.15 -8.48 -8.92
C PRO A 68 -10.10 -8.45 -10.44
N GLU A 69 -9.20 -7.64 -10.97
CA GLU A 69 -8.89 -7.70 -12.38
C GLU A 69 -8.48 -9.13 -12.74
N GLU A 70 -8.89 -9.62 -13.91
CA GLU A 70 -8.39 -10.89 -14.44
C GLU A 70 -6.88 -10.76 -14.67
N ARG A 71 -6.12 -11.38 -13.78
CA ARG A 71 -4.66 -11.45 -13.87
C ARG A 71 -4.27 -12.78 -14.47
N LYS A 72 -3.22 -12.74 -15.28
CA LYS A 72 -2.49 -13.94 -15.67
C LYS A 72 -2.08 -14.71 -14.42
N SER A 73 -2.08 -16.04 -14.51
CA SER A 73 -1.69 -16.98 -13.48
C SER A 73 -0.22 -17.36 -13.61
N LEU A 74 0.31 -18.10 -12.64
CA LEU A 74 1.63 -18.72 -12.78
C LEU A 74 1.70 -19.69 -13.98
N ARG A 75 0.59 -20.34 -14.33
CA ARG A 75 0.55 -21.22 -15.51
C ARG A 75 0.71 -20.41 -16.81
N ASP A 76 0.09 -19.24 -16.87
CA ASP A 76 0.24 -18.33 -18.01
C ASP A 76 1.67 -17.79 -18.10
N PHE A 77 2.31 -17.50 -16.95
CA PHE A 77 3.74 -17.19 -16.89
C PHE A 77 4.58 -18.31 -17.52
N LEU A 78 4.41 -19.56 -17.07
CA LEU A 78 5.18 -20.69 -17.59
C LEU A 78 4.95 -20.90 -19.10
N SER A 79 3.71 -20.79 -19.56
CA SER A 79 3.37 -20.93 -20.98
C SER A 79 3.93 -19.80 -21.85
N GLU A 80 3.91 -18.55 -21.38
CA GLU A 80 4.49 -17.44 -22.13
C GLU A 80 6.01 -17.45 -22.08
N ALA A 81 6.59 -17.87 -20.97
CA ALA A 81 8.02 -18.07 -20.82
C ALA A 81 8.53 -19.05 -21.88
N GLU A 82 7.85 -20.17 -22.14
CA GLU A 82 8.24 -21.16 -23.17
C GLU A 82 8.55 -20.54 -24.54
N ASN A 83 7.82 -19.50 -24.95
CA ASN A 83 8.05 -18.83 -26.23
C ASN A 83 9.43 -18.16 -26.33
N PHE A 84 10.05 -17.83 -25.19
CA PHE A 84 11.41 -17.26 -25.12
C PHE A 84 12.51 -18.34 -25.22
N TYR A 85 12.15 -19.62 -25.32
CA TYR A 85 13.09 -20.76 -25.36
C TYR A 85 12.98 -21.64 -26.62
N THR A 86 12.13 -21.30 -27.61
CA THR A 86 11.92 -22.16 -28.78
C THR A 86 13.00 -22.02 -29.86
N SER A 87 13.33 -23.15 -30.50
CA SER A 87 14.42 -23.35 -31.45
C SER A 87 14.17 -22.81 -32.86
N GLU A 88 12.97 -22.35 -33.20
CA GLU A 88 12.61 -21.94 -34.58
C GLU A 88 12.94 -20.47 -34.92
N GLY A 89 13.60 -19.71 -34.05
CA GLY A 89 13.93 -18.32 -34.39
C GLY A 89 14.81 -17.52 -33.43
N GLY A 90 15.50 -18.19 -32.52
CA GLY A 90 16.44 -17.60 -31.58
C GLY A 90 15.88 -17.50 -30.17
N ASP A 91 16.73 -17.26 -29.19
CA ASP A 91 17.03 -15.84 -29.04
C ASP A 91 18.42 -15.51 -28.48
N GLY A 92 19.38 -16.44 -28.54
CA GLY A 92 20.74 -16.38 -27.98
C GLY A 92 21.63 -15.17 -28.36
N GLY A 93 21.03 -14.11 -28.86
CA GLY A 93 21.54 -12.76 -28.81
C GLY A 93 21.63 -12.17 -27.39
N PRO A 94 22.01 -10.88 -27.29
CA PRO A 94 22.34 -10.26 -26.02
C PRO A 94 21.11 -9.90 -25.17
N PRO A 95 21.32 -9.56 -23.89
CA PRO A 95 20.31 -8.93 -23.04
C PRO A 95 19.64 -7.73 -23.71
N ARG A 96 18.31 -7.64 -23.60
CA ARG A 96 17.52 -6.62 -24.30
C ARG A 96 16.27 -6.20 -23.54
N TRP A 97 15.84 -4.97 -23.77
CA TRP A 97 14.59 -4.44 -23.24
C TRP A 97 13.41 -4.78 -24.14
N PHE A 98 12.27 -5.07 -23.54
CA PHE A 98 10.99 -5.10 -24.24
C PHE A 98 9.92 -4.42 -23.38
N SER A 99 8.84 -3.95 -24.01
CA SER A 99 7.67 -3.46 -23.29
C SER A 99 6.51 -4.45 -23.49
N PRO A 100 5.90 -4.98 -22.41
CA PRO A 100 4.74 -5.85 -22.54
C PRO A 100 3.57 -5.14 -23.23
N LEU A 101 2.88 -5.82 -24.14
CA LEU A 101 1.74 -5.23 -24.87
C LEU A 101 0.61 -4.76 -23.94
N GLN A 102 0.47 -5.41 -22.80
CA GLN A 102 -0.49 -5.06 -21.76
C GLN A 102 -0.17 -3.73 -21.05
N CYS A 103 1.04 -3.18 -21.24
CA CYS A 103 1.48 -1.90 -20.68
C CYS A 103 1.26 -0.69 -21.62
N SER A 104 0.52 -0.87 -22.72
CA SER A 104 0.39 0.13 -23.79
C SER A 104 -0.47 1.36 -23.46
N SER A 105 -1.11 1.39 -22.28
CA SER A 105 -2.14 2.38 -21.93
C SER A 105 -1.71 3.47 -20.94
N HIS A 106 -0.41 3.81 -20.85
CA HIS A 106 0.07 4.79 -19.88
C HIS A 106 -0.29 6.23 -20.24
N ALA A 107 -0.43 7.08 -19.22
CA ALA A 107 -0.70 8.50 -19.39
C ALA A 107 0.57 9.26 -19.85
N ALA A 108 0.38 10.36 -20.58
CA ALA A 108 1.49 11.24 -20.93
C ALA A 108 2.19 11.77 -19.67
N GLY A 109 3.52 11.64 -19.62
CA GLY A 109 4.33 12.05 -18.46
C GLY A 109 4.41 10.99 -17.35
N SER A 110 3.94 9.76 -17.58
CA SER A 110 4.19 8.64 -16.68
C SER A 110 5.70 8.41 -16.46
N PRO A 111 6.12 8.14 -15.21
CA PRO A 111 7.49 7.77 -14.91
C PRO A 111 7.89 6.46 -15.59
N LEU A 112 9.19 6.30 -15.82
CA LEU A 112 9.75 5.07 -16.40
C LEU A 112 9.92 4.02 -15.29
N LEU A 113 9.50 2.79 -15.57
CA LEU A 113 9.73 1.63 -14.73
C LEU A 113 10.55 0.60 -15.51
N LEU A 114 11.76 0.35 -15.03
CA LEU A 114 12.67 -0.68 -15.53
C LEU A 114 12.57 -1.90 -14.61
N TYR A 115 12.05 -3.01 -15.12
CA TYR A 115 12.03 -4.29 -14.41
C TYR A 115 13.26 -5.12 -14.76
N ILE A 116 13.97 -5.58 -13.72
CA ILE A 116 15.14 -6.45 -13.82
C ILE A 116 14.76 -7.80 -13.20
N PRO A 117 14.70 -8.87 -14.02
CA PRO A 117 14.21 -10.17 -13.57
C PRO A 117 15.17 -10.87 -12.61
N GLY A 118 14.64 -11.92 -11.98
CA GLY A 118 15.39 -12.86 -11.17
C GLY A 118 16.21 -13.84 -12.02
N MET A 119 16.43 -15.03 -11.45
CA MET A 119 17.23 -16.08 -12.10
C MET A 119 16.61 -16.61 -13.39
N ASP A 120 15.28 -16.55 -13.54
CA ASP A 120 14.57 -16.96 -14.75
C ASP A 120 15.02 -16.15 -15.98
N GLY A 121 15.34 -14.87 -15.79
CA GLY A 121 15.82 -13.97 -16.83
C GLY A 121 14.80 -13.58 -17.89
N THR A 122 13.55 -14.05 -17.82
CA THR A 122 12.53 -13.86 -18.88
C THR A 122 12.08 -12.40 -19.03
N GLY A 123 12.17 -11.61 -17.96
CA GLY A 123 11.52 -10.31 -17.87
C GLY A 123 10.00 -10.38 -17.66
N LEU A 124 9.42 -11.58 -17.50
CA LEU A 124 7.99 -11.80 -17.32
C LEU A 124 7.55 -11.91 -15.84
N GLY A 125 8.41 -11.72 -14.85
CA GLY A 125 8.00 -11.85 -13.43
C GLY A 125 6.92 -10.86 -12.99
N LEU A 126 6.69 -9.76 -13.74
CA LEU A 126 5.58 -8.82 -13.52
C LEU A 126 4.33 -9.13 -14.37
N ILE A 127 4.23 -10.28 -15.02
CA ILE A 127 3.17 -10.63 -15.98
C ILE A 127 1.75 -10.50 -15.42
N ARG A 128 1.58 -10.78 -14.12
CA ARG A 128 0.28 -10.62 -13.41
C ARG A 128 -0.11 -9.16 -13.21
N GLN A 129 0.83 -8.24 -13.40
CA GLN A 129 0.76 -6.85 -12.94
C GLN A 129 0.96 -5.83 -14.07
N HIS A 130 1.38 -6.28 -15.26
CA HIS A 130 1.67 -5.44 -16.41
C HIS A 130 0.56 -4.41 -16.72
N ARG A 131 -0.71 -4.82 -16.71
CA ARG A 131 -1.81 -3.89 -17.01
C ARG A 131 -1.90 -2.76 -15.99
N ARG A 132 -1.95 -3.08 -14.69
CA ARG A 132 -2.03 -2.10 -13.60
C ARG A 132 -0.81 -1.18 -13.56
N LEU A 133 0.39 -1.75 -13.72
CA LEU A 133 1.61 -0.95 -13.78
C LEU A 133 1.63 -0.04 -15.02
N GLY A 134 1.20 -0.55 -16.16
CA GLY A 134 1.09 0.20 -17.41
C GLY A 134 0.01 1.30 -17.41
N GLU A 135 -0.89 1.36 -16.43
CA GLU A 135 -1.79 2.50 -16.25
C GLU A 135 -1.06 3.74 -15.69
N ILE A 136 0.04 3.52 -14.94
CA ILE A 136 0.74 4.58 -14.20
C ILE A 136 2.22 4.73 -14.61
N PHE A 137 2.83 3.73 -15.24
CA PHE A 137 4.24 3.71 -15.66
C PHE A 137 4.41 3.43 -17.15
N ASP A 138 5.49 3.97 -17.73
CA ASP A 138 6.11 3.45 -18.95
C ASP A 138 6.98 2.25 -18.56
N VAL A 139 6.54 1.02 -18.86
CA VAL A 139 7.14 -0.22 -18.31
C VAL A 139 8.02 -0.92 -19.34
N TRP A 140 9.31 -1.06 -19.02
CA TRP A 140 10.27 -1.85 -19.79
C TRP A 140 10.81 -2.99 -18.94
N CYS A 141 10.75 -4.21 -19.47
CA CYS A 141 11.26 -5.40 -18.83
C CYS A 141 12.56 -5.84 -19.51
N LEU A 142 13.57 -6.14 -18.70
CA LEU A 142 14.83 -6.68 -19.18
C LEU A 142 14.71 -8.18 -19.37
N HIS A 143 15.14 -8.68 -20.53
CA HIS A 143 15.25 -10.10 -20.82
C HIS A 143 16.71 -10.51 -20.97
N PHE A 144 17.10 -11.55 -20.23
CA PHE A 144 18.36 -12.27 -20.31
C PHE A 144 18.10 -13.65 -20.92
N PRO A 145 18.42 -13.86 -22.20
CA PRO A 145 18.28 -15.17 -22.85
C PRO A 145 18.88 -16.31 -22.04
N ALA A 146 18.29 -17.50 -22.11
CA ALA A 146 18.74 -18.66 -21.33
C ALA A 146 20.21 -19.02 -21.59
N MET A 147 20.63 -18.88 -22.84
CA MET A 147 21.99 -19.16 -23.30
C MET A 147 22.92 -17.95 -23.20
N ASP A 148 22.42 -16.79 -22.81
CA ASP A 148 23.26 -15.62 -22.57
C ASP A 148 24.24 -15.90 -21.41
N ARG A 149 25.47 -15.43 -21.59
CA ARG A 149 26.54 -15.56 -20.59
C ARG A 149 27.12 -14.21 -20.19
N THR A 150 26.42 -13.10 -20.50
CA THR A 150 26.87 -11.74 -20.23
C THR A 150 27.16 -11.53 -18.74
N PRO A 151 28.41 -11.24 -18.33
CA PRO A 151 28.76 -11.11 -16.92
C PRO A 151 27.95 -10.00 -16.20
N ALA A 152 27.74 -10.15 -14.88
CA ALA A 152 26.99 -9.19 -14.06
C ALA A 152 27.38 -7.73 -14.32
N ARG A 153 28.68 -7.45 -14.41
CA ARG A 153 29.24 -6.12 -14.68
C ARG A 153 28.73 -5.52 -15.99
N ASP A 154 28.63 -6.32 -17.04
CA ASP A 154 28.22 -5.83 -18.35
C ASP A 154 26.71 -5.68 -18.46
N ILE A 155 25.95 -6.49 -17.72
CA ILE A 155 24.51 -6.27 -17.51
C ILE A 155 24.28 -4.95 -16.77
N VAL A 156 25.02 -4.66 -15.70
CA VAL A 156 24.96 -3.37 -14.99
C VAL A 156 25.21 -2.22 -15.96
N LYS A 157 26.27 -2.27 -16.77
CA LYS A 157 26.55 -1.22 -17.77
C LYS A 157 25.42 -1.03 -18.78
N LEU A 158 24.75 -2.10 -19.21
CA LEU A 158 23.60 -2.00 -20.10
C LEU A 158 22.45 -1.22 -19.45
N ILE A 159 22.14 -1.54 -18.19
CA ILE A 159 21.09 -0.86 -17.43
C ILE A 159 21.49 0.59 -17.20
N GLU A 160 22.73 0.87 -16.79
CA GLU A 160 23.26 2.23 -16.60
C GLU A 160 23.17 3.08 -17.85
N ARG A 161 23.52 2.53 -19.03
CA ARG A 161 23.38 3.25 -20.31
C ARG A 161 21.94 3.65 -20.55
N THR A 162 21.00 2.77 -20.24
CA THR A 162 19.55 3.02 -20.37
C THR A 162 19.12 4.12 -19.40
N VAL A 163 19.47 4.00 -18.12
CA VAL A 163 19.17 4.98 -17.07
C VAL A 163 19.72 6.36 -17.42
N ARG A 164 20.99 6.46 -17.84
CA ARG A 164 21.63 7.72 -18.23
C ARG A 164 20.97 8.32 -19.46
N SER A 165 20.72 7.51 -20.49
CA SER A 165 20.04 7.97 -21.71
C SER A 165 18.66 8.56 -21.41
N GLU A 166 17.87 7.86 -20.60
CA GLU A 166 16.52 8.29 -20.23
C GLU A 166 16.53 9.52 -19.32
N TYR A 167 17.49 9.61 -18.41
CA TYR A 167 17.72 10.80 -17.61
C TYR A 167 18.09 12.00 -18.49
N TYR A 168 19.01 11.87 -19.45
CA TYR A 168 19.35 12.97 -20.35
C TYR A 168 18.18 13.40 -21.23
N ARG A 169 17.31 12.46 -21.62
CA ARG A 169 16.11 12.74 -22.40
C ARG A 169 15.06 13.51 -21.58
N VAL A 170 14.84 13.13 -20.32
CA VAL A 170 13.83 13.74 -19.44
C VAL A 170 14.36 13.87 -17.99
N PRO A 171 15.22 14.87 -17.68
CA PRO A 171 15.97 14.93 -16.41
C PRO A 171 15.14 15.02 -15.11
N ASN A 172 13.91 15.51 -15.21
CA ASN A 172 13.02 15.69 -14.05
C ASN A 172 12.05 14.52 -13.83
N ARG A 173 12.09 13.50 -14.71
CA ARG A 173 11.25 12.31 -14.60
C ARG A 173 11.98 11.25 -13.77
N PRO A 174 11.41 10.78 -12.65
CA PRO A 174 12.02 9.71 -11.87
C PRO A 174 12.08 8.41 -12.67
N ILE A 175 13.14 7.64 -12.45
CA ILE A 175 13.34 6.32 -13.03
C ILE A 175 13.18 5.28 -11.92
N TYR A 176 12.17 4.44 -12.04
CA TYR A 176 11.92 3.33 -11.12
C TYR A 176 12.68 2.12 -11.61
N ILE A 177 13.40 1.45 -10.72
CA ILE A 177 14.02 0.16 -10.99
C ILE A 177 13.41 -0.86 -10.05
N VAL A 178 12.64 -1.80 -10.62
CA VAL A 178 12.09 -2.94 -9.91
C VAL A 178 13.02 -4.12 -10.13
N GLY A 179 13.73 -4.55 -9.09
CA GLY A 179 14.63 -5.69 -9.17
C GLY A 179 14.13 -6.86 -8.33
N GLU A 180 14.18 -8.07 -8.88
CA GLU A 180 13.82 -9.31 -8.18
C GLU A 180 15.05 -10.18 -7.97
N SER A 181 15.30 -10.64 -6.73
CA SER A 181 16.42 -11.53 -6.39
C SER A 181 17.78 -11.02 -6.90
N VAL A 182 18.42 -11.70 -7.87
CA VAL A 182 19.65 -11.23 -8.53
C VAL A 182 19.46 -9.87 -9.20
N GLY A 183 18.30 -9.61 -9.80
CA GLY A 183 17.97 -8.33 -10.42
C GLY A 183 17.94 -7.18 -9.42
N ALA A 184 17.58 -7.46 -8.16
CA ALA A 184 17.66 -6.47 -7.08
C ALA A 184 19.12 -6.09 -6.75
N CYS A 185 20.04 -7.05 -6.82
CA CYS A 185 21.47 -6.80 -6.61
C CYS A 185 22.06 -5.94 -7.74
N LEU A 186 21.70 -6.25 -8.99
CA LEU A 186 22.09 -5.46 -10.15
C LEU A 186 21.52 -4.02 -10.06
N ALA A 187 20.27 -3.88 -9.61
CA ALA A 187 19.65 -2.56 -9.39
C ALA A 187 20.40 -1.71 -8.36
N LEU A 188 20.87 -2.33 -7.27
CA LEU A 188 21.68 -1.66 -6.24
C LEU A 188 22.99 -1.12 -6.83
N ASP A 189 23.70 -1.90 -7.63
CA ASP A 189 24.95 -1.47 -8.28
C ASP A 189 24.72 -0.32 -9.28
N VAL A 190 23.63 -0.37 -10.04
CA VAL A 190 23.23 0.72 -10.95
C VAL A 190 22.95 2.00 -10.17
N ALA A 191 22.20 1.93 -9.06
CA ALA A 191 21.91 3.10 -8.25
C ALA A 191 23.16 3.65 -7.53
N ALA A 192 24.03 2.76 -7.05
CA ALA A 192 25.29 3.10 -6.40
C ALA A 192 26.22 3.91 -7.30
N SER A 193 26.24 3.57 -8.60
CA SER A 193 27.10 4.19 -9.61
C SER A 193 26.49 5.44 -10.26
N ASN A 194 25.23 5.77 -9.93
CA ASN A 194 24.50 6.92 -10.48
C ASN A 194 23.80 7.73 -9.37
N PRO A 195 24.53 8.22 -8.34
CA PRO A 195 23.94 8.84 -7.15
C PRO A 195 23.22 10.17 -7.40
N ASP A 196 23.48 10.81 -8.54
CA ASP A 196 22.89 12.11 -8.90
C ASP A 196 21.63 11.99 -9.78
N ILE A 197 21.35 10.78 -10.30
CA ILE A 197 20.14 10.49 -11.06
C ILE A 197 19.01 10.15 -10.08
N ASP A 198 17.82 10.66 -10.37
CA ASP A 198 16.63 10.45 -9.54
C ASP A 198 16.06 9.04 -9.73
N ILE A 199 16.70 8.06 -9.08
CA ILE A 199 16.33 6.65 -9.10
C ILE A 199 15.47 6.32 -7.87
N VAL A 200 14.38 5.58 -8.10
CA VAL A 200 13.59 4.93 -7.05
C VAL A 200 13.77 3.42 -7.17
N LEU A 201 14.25 2.79 -6.10
CA LEU A 201 14.47 1.34 -6.06
C LEU A 201 13.27 0.64 -5.44
N ILE A 202 12.83 -0.45 -6.08
CA ILE A 202 11.89 -1.40 -5.50
C ILE A 202 12.51 -2.79 -5.61
N LEU A 203 12.90 -3.36 -4.48
CA LEU A 203 13.73 -4.55 -4.41
C LEU A 203 12.92 -5.69 -3.79
N ALA A 204 12.55 -6.68 -4.59
CA ALA A 204 11.93 -7.90 -4.09
C ALA A 204 13.00 -8.94 -3.76
N ASN A 205 12.99 -9.41 -2.51
CA ASN A 205 13.86 -10.48 -2.02
C ASN A 205 15.35 -10.29 -2.40
N PRO A 206 15.99 -9.14 -2.07
CA PRO A 206 17.35 -8.85 -2.50
C PRO A 206 18.38 -9.77 -1.83
N VAL A 207 19.19 -10.46 -2.65
CA VAL A 207 20.20 -11.41 -2.19
C VAL A 207 21.55 -10.74 -1.98
N THR A 208 21.72 -9.96 -0.91
CA THR A 208 22.97 -9.19 -0.70
C THR A 208 24.06 -9.92 0.09
N SER A 209 23.77 -11.14 0.53
CA SER A 209 24.68 -12.02 1.27
C SER A 209 24.38 -13.45 0.89
N LEU A 210 25.34 -14.07 0.22
CA LEU A 210 25.27 -15.46 -0.19
C LEU A 210 26.36 -16.22 0.57
N ASN A 211 25.97 -17.13 1.46
CA ASN A 211 26.92 -18.00 2.14
C ASN A 211 27.18 -19.26 1.31
N ASN A 212 28.41 -19.76 1.29
CA ASN A 212 28.76 -20.98 0.54
C ASN A 212 27.87 -22.17 0.93
N PHE A 213 27.47 -22.27 2.22
CA PHE A 213 26.54 -23.28 2.73
C PHE A 213 25.16 -23.27 2.05
N MET A 214 24.67 -22.11 1.63
CA MET A 214 23.37 -21.99 0.93
C MET A 214 23.44 -22.56 -0.50
N LEU A 215 24.62 -22.49 -1.12
CA LEU A 215 24.85 -23.01 -2.47
C LEU A 215 25.33 -24.46 -2.49
N GLN A 216 25.89 -25.00 -1.40
CA GLN A 216 26.46 -26.35 -1.37
C GLN A 216 25.49 -27.43 -1.86
N PRO A 217 24.21 -27.49 -1.41
CA PRO A 217 23.31 -28.55 -1.85
C PRO A 217 23.04 -28.51 -3.37
N LEU A 218 22.89 -27.31 -3.93
CA LEU A 218 22.71 -27.11 -5.38
C LEU A 218 23.99 -27.40 -6.17
N SER A 219 25.16 -27.00 -5.66
CA SER A 219 26.45 -27.34 -6.26
C SER A 219 26.67 -28.85 -6.31
N SER A 220 26.44 -29.56 -5.21
CA SER A 220 26.58 -31.03 -5.14
C SER A 220 25.58 -31.76 -6.03
N LEU A 221 24.34 -31.27 -6.11
CA LEU A 221 23.37 -31.78 -7.08
C LEU A 221 23.84 -31.55 -8.53
N LEU A 222 24.35 -30.37 -8.85
CA LEU A 222 24.80 -30.06 -10.22
C LEU A 222 26.03 -30.88 -10.62
N GLU A 223 26.94 -31.16 -9.69
CA GLU A 223 28.10 -32.03 -9.92
C GLU A 223 27.72 -33.50 -10.16
N THR A 224 26.58 -33.96 -9.63
CA THR A 224 26.12 -35.36 -9.79
C THR A 224 25.27 -35.59 -11.05
N LEU A 225 24.86 -34.52 -11.75
CA LEU A 225 24.10 -34.64 -13.00
C LEU A 225 25.02 -34.93 -14.18
N PRO A 226 24.74 -35.95 -15.02
CA PRO A 226 25.52 -36.21 -16.23
C PRO A 226 25.37 -35.06 -17.25
N ASP A 227 26.45 -34.69 -17.93
CA ASP A 227 26.49 -33.53 -18.84
C ASP A 227 25.68 -33.70 -20.15
N GLU A 228 25.31 -34.94 -20.52
CA GLU A 228 24.87 -35.27 -21.90
C GLU A 228 23.40 -35.73 -22.02
N VAL A 229 22.56 -35.55 -21.00
CA VAL A 229 21.26 -36.24 -20.95
C VAL A 229 20.18 -35.70 -21.90
N PRO A 230 20.03 -34.38 -22.15
CA PRO A 230 18.95 -33.91 -23.03
C PRO A 230 19.16 -34.32 -24.50
N SER A 231 20.41 -34.29 -24.99
CA SER A 231 20.73 -34.57 -26.40
C SER A 231 20.71 -36.05 -26.73
N LEU A 232 21.30 -36.91 -25.89
CA LEU A 232 21.39 -38.36 -26.19
C LEU A 232 20.04 -39.09 -26.13
N ILE A 233 19.08 -38.60 -25.34
CA ILE A 233 17.76 -39.25 -25.21
C ILE A 233 16.84 -38.90 -26.38
N GLU A 234 16.86 -37.65 -26.87
CA GLU A 234 16.08 -37.24 -28.06
C GLU A 234 16.69 -37.81 -29.35
N GLU A 235 18.01 -37.84 -29.47
CA GLU A 235 18.70 -38.14 -30.73
C GLU A 235 18.87 -39.64 -31.00
N ASN A 236 19.00 -40.49 -29.97
CA ASN A 236 19.22 -41.94 -30.17
C ASN A 236 18.00 -42.82 -29.93
N PHE A 237 16.98 -42.38 -29.17
CA PHE A 237 15.93 -43.29 -28.70
C PHE A 237 14.50 -42.94 -29.10
N GLY A 238 14.25 -41.78 -29.72
CA GLY A 238 12.94 -41.44 -30.30
C GLY A 238 11.75 -41.52 -29.33
N PHE A 239 11.98 -41.52 -28.01
CA PHE A 239 10.92 -41.59 -27.02
C PHE A 239 10.27 -40.22 -26.87
N LYS A 240 8.99 -40.13 -27.26
CA LYS A 240 8.11 -39.01 -26.93
C LYS A 240 7.64 -39.02 -25.46
N GLU A 241 8.02 -40.01 -24.66
CA GLU A 241 7.61 -40.17 -23.26
C GLU A 241 8.83 -40.27 -22.32
N SER A 242 9.18 -39.13 -21.72
CA SER A 242 10.16 -38.97 -20.64
C SER A 242 9.64 -39.53 -19.32
N TYR A 243 10.14 -40.68 -18.86
CA TYR A 243 9.71 -41.23 -17.55
C TYR A 243 10.81 -41.67 -16.57
N PRO A 244 12.02 -42.12 -16.95
CA PRO A 244 13.05 -42.50 -15.95
C PRO A 244 13.88 -41.33 -15.43
N PHE A 245 14.43 -40.49 -16.32
CA PHE A 245 15.33 -39.41 -15.92
C PHE A 245 14.59 -38.25 -15.24
N SER A 246 13.41 -37.87 -15.75
CA SER A 246 12.58 -36.82 -15.15
C SER A 246 12.15 -37.19 -13.72
N ALA A 247 11.77 -38.45 -13.48
CA ALA A 247 11.41 -38.93 -12.14
C ALA A 247 12.62 -39.01 -11.19
N MET A 248 13.79 -39.44 -11.69
CA MET A 248 15.03 -39.44 -10.91
C MET A 248 15.47 -38.02 -10.55
N PHE A 249 15.43 -37.12 -11.53
CA PHE A 249 15.73 -35.70 -11.35
C PHE A 249 14.75 -35.05 -10.37
N GLU A 250 13.44 -35.31 -10.50
CA GLU A 250 12.42 -34.88 -9.54
C GLU A 250 12.72 -35.36 -8.13
N SER A 251 13.09 -36.63 -7.95
CA SER A 251 13.43 -37.18 -6.64
C SER A 251 14.64 -36.47 -6.03
N MET A 252 15.71 -36.28 -6.80
CA MET A 252 16.91 -35.57 -6.34
C MET A 252 16.63 -34.09 -6.06
N LEU A 253 15.82 -33.43 -6.89
CA LEU A 253 15.40 -32.04 -6.67
C LEU A 253 14.54 -31.91 -5.42
N ASN A 254 13.55 -32.80 -5.23
CA ASN A 254 12.68 -32.80 -4.06
C ASN A 254 13.48 -33.05 -2.77
N GLU A 255 14.47 -33.95 -2.80
CA GLU A 255 15.36 -34.20 -1.67
C GLU A 255 16.26 -33.00 -1.37
N THR A 256 16.82 -32.36 -2.41
CA THR A 256 17.62 -31.14 -2.27
C THR A 256 16.76 -29.98 -1.73
N VAL A 257 15.52 -29.83 -2.21
CA VAL A 257 14.54 -28.83 -1.75
C VAL A 257 14.14 -29.08 -0.29
N ALA A 258 13.94 -30.34 0.09
CA ALA A 258 13.64 -30.74 1.46
C ALA A 258 14.81 -30.46 2.41
N GLN A 259 16.05 -30.73 1.97
CA GLN A 259 17.26 -30.37 2.72
C GLN A 259 17.48 -28.86 2.82
N MET A 260 17.02 -28.09 1.83
CA MET A 260 17.10 -26.63 1.80
C MET A 260 15.95 -25.90 2.50
N GLY A 261 14.98 -26.62 3.08
CA GLY A 261 13.86 -26.02 3.84
C GLY A 261 12.79 -25.32 2.99
N GLY A 262 12.70 -25.63 1.69
CA GLY A 262 11.88 -24.88 0.73
C GLY A 262 12.60 -23.63 0.19
N GLY A 263 12.39 -23.31 -1.09
CA GLY A 263 13.06 -22.21 -1.80
C GLY A 263 12.65 -22.13 -3.29
N ILE A 264 13.31 -21.26 -4.07
CA ILE A 264 13.02 -20.97 -5.51
C ILE A 264 12.68 -22.23 -6.31
N LEU A 265 13.52 -23.26 -6.22
CA LEU A 265 13.33 -24.50 -6.97
C LEU A 265 12.13 -25.29 -6.46
N GLY A 266 11.90 -25.31 -5.15
CA GLY A 266 10.77 -26.00 -4.51
C GLY A 266 9.42 -25.36 -4.82
N ASP A 267 9.34 -24.03 -4.83
CA ASP A 267 8.11 -23.30 -5.18
C ASP A 267 7.80 -23.45 -6.68
N ILE A 268 8.83 -23.39 -7.53
CA ILE A 268 8.73 -23.68 -8.96
C ILE A 268 8.23 -25.11 -9.20
N ILE A 269 8.83 -26.10 -8.54
CA ILE A 269 8.49 -27.52 -8.70
C ILE A 269 7.08 -27.79 -8.16
N ALA A 270 6.76 -27.31 -6.96
CA ALA A 270 5.45 -27.50 -6.32
C ALA A 270 4.31 -26.86 -7.13
N ALA A 271 4.61 -25.79 -7.85
CA ALA A 271 3.62 -25.09 -8.67
C ALA A 271 3.58 -25.58 -10.13
N SER A 272 4.55 -26.39 -10.57
CA SER A 272 4.61 -26.97 -11.90
C SER A 272 4.09 -28.42 -11.91
N ALA A 273 3.07 -28.68 -12.73
CA ALA A 273 2.78 -30.04 -13.20
C ALA A 273 3.61 -30.41 -14.46
N ASN A 274 4.53 -29.52 -14.86
CA ASN A 274 5.29 -29.55 -16.12
C ASN A 274 6.80 -29.37 -15.87
N LEU A 275 7.44 -30.36 -15.25
CA LEU A 275 8.90 -30.44 -15.13
C LEU A 275 9.66 -30.27 -16.47
N PRO A 276 9.17 -30.74 -17.63
CA PRO A 276 9.88 -30.59 -18.90
C PRO A 276 10.15 -29.12 -19.30
N SER A 277 9.24 -28.21 -18.96
CA SER A 277 9.40 -26.78 -19.24
C SER A 277 10.50 -26.15 -18.37
N LEU A 278 10.66 -26.61 -17.13
CA LEU A 278 11.68 -26.09 -16.20
C LEU A 278 13.09 -26.54 -16.56
N ILE A 279 13.25 -27.78 -17.02
CA ILE A 279 14.53 -28.29 -17.53
C ILE A 279 14.97 -27.50 -18.77
N ARG A 280 14.02 -27.04 -19.59
CA ARG A 280 14.29 -26.15 -20.74
C ARG A 280 14.64 -24.72 -20.34
N ILE A 281 14.06 -24.22 -19.24
CA ILE A 281 14.36 -22.88 -18.69
C ILE A 281 15.73 -22.86 -18.00
N PHE A 282 16.10 -23.93 -17.31
CA PHE A 282 17.37 -24.06 -16.57
C PHE A 282 18.15 -25.33 -16.95
N PRO A 283 18.75 -25.40 -18.16
CA PRO A 283 19.78 -26.39 -18.45
C PRO A 283 20.90 -26.31 -17.40
N LYS A 284 21.59 -27.42 -17.14
CA LYS A 284 22.66 -27.52 -16.12
C LYS A 284 23.66 -26.34 -16.20
N ASP A 285 24.21 -26.09 -17.38
CA ASP A 285 25.18 -25.00 -17.61
C ASP A 285 24.58 -23.62 -17.38
N THR A 286 23.32 -23.43 -17.75
CA THR A 286 22.59 -22.18 -17.52
C THR A 286 22.35 -21.97 -16.04
N LEU A 287 21.94 -23.01 -15.29
CA LEU A 287 21.74 -22.91 -13.86
C LEU A 287 23.05 -22.60 -13.12
N LEU A 288 24.13 -23.29 -13.47
CA LEU A 288 25.48 -23.00 -12.95
C LEU A 288 25.89 -21.56 -13.21
N TRP A 289 25.68 -21.07 -14.43
CA TRP A 289 25.98 -19.70 -14.78
C TRP A 289 25.10 -18.69 -14.04
N LYS A 290 23.79 -18.95 -13.87
CA LYS A 290 22.88 -18.06 -13.11
C LYS A 290 23.27 -17.99 -11.63
N LEU A 291 23.76 -19.10 -11.05
CA LEU A 291 24.31 -19.11 -9.69
C LEU A 291 25.62 -18.30 -9.58
N GLN A 292 26.49 -18.38 -10.59
CA GLN A 292 27.68 -17.52 -10.67
C GLN A 292 27.30 -16.04 -10.82
N LEU A 293 26.33 -15.74 -11.67
CA LEU A 293 25.78 -14.40 -11.86
C LEU A 293 25.24 -13.84 -10.53
N LEU A 294 24.44 -14.64 -9.81
CA LEU A 294 23.93 -14.31 -8.48
C LEU A 294 25.10 -14.01 -7.52
N LYS A 295 26.07 -14.92 -7.40
CA LYS A 295 27.24 -14.75 -6.53
C LYS A 295 28.01 -13.46 -6.83
N SER A 296 28.28 -13.18 -8.10
CA SER A 296 29.00 -11.97 -8.53
C SER A 296 28.18 -10.70 -8.25
N ALA A 297 26.88 -10.70 -8.57
CA ALA A 297 26.00 -9.56 -8.33
C ALA A 297 25.81 -9.29 -6.82
N SER A 298 25.61 -10.34 -6.02
CA SER A 298 25.51 -10.24 -4.56
C SER A 298 26.77 -9.65 -3.93
N ALA A 299 27.95 -10.11 -4.37
CA ALA A 299 29.23 -9.61 -3.86
C ALA A 299 29.45 -8.13 -4.21
N SER A 300 29.14 -7.74 -5.44
CA SER A 300 29.26 -6.36 -5.91
C SER A 300 28.27 -5.43 -5.18
N ALA A 301 26.99 -5.82 -5.11
CA ALA A 301 25.97 -5.08 -4.37
C ALA A 301 26.35 -4.91 -2.89
N LYS A 302 26.95 -5.94 -2.27
CA LYS A 302 27.43 -5.85 -0.89
C LYS A 302 28.53 -4.80 -0.70
N SER A 303 29.42 -4.66 -1.67
CA SER A 303 30.50 -3.66 -1.63
C SER A 303 29.99 -2.24 -1.88
N HIS A 304 28.98 -2.06 -2.73
CA HIS A 304 28.55 -0.73 -3.17
C HIS A 304 27.27 -0.21 -2.50
N MET A 305 26.49 -1.02 -1.78
CA MET A 305 25.19 -0.60 -1.23
C MET A 305 25.26 0.67 -0.37
N TYR A 306 26.38 0.93 0.32
CA TYR A 306 26.56 2.10 1.18
C TYR A 306 26.66 3.43 0.42
N THR A 307 26.86 3.41 -0.91
CA THR A 307 26.88 4.62 -1.74
C THR A 307 25.51 4.95 -2.33
N VAL A 308 24.52 4.04 -2.19
CA VAL A 308 23.17 4.22 -2.73
C VAL A 308 22.44 5.34 -1.97
N LYS A 309 22.08 6.40 -2.69
CA LYS A 309 21.28 7.53 -2.17
C LYS A 309 19.79 7.44 -2.55
N ALA A 310 19.43 6.47 -3.39
CA ALA A 310 18.10 6.27 -3.93
C ALA A 310 17.08 5.96 -2.82
N GLN A 311 15.85 6.46 -2.98
CA GLN A 311 14.73 6.04 -2.15
C GLN A 311 14.43 4.57 -2.47
N THR A 312 14.38 3.71 -1.45
CA THR A 312 14.36 2.25 -1.65
C THR A 312 13.23 1.57 -0.89
N LEU A 313 12.33 0.89 -1.60
CA LEU A 313 11.32 0.02 -1.04
C LEU A 313 11.79 -1.44 -1.14
N ILE A 314 11.99 -2.11 -0.02
CA ILE A 314 12.35 -3.53 0.01
C ILE A 314 11.09 -4.35 0.31
N LEU A 315 10.80 -5.33 -0.54
CA LEU A 315 9.69 -6.27 -0.37
C LEU A 315 10.27 -7.63 -0.03
N LEU A 316 9.94 -8.14 1.15
CA LEU A 316 10.44 -9.40 1.69
C LEU A 316 9.33 -10.43 1.80
N SER A 317 9.60 -11.63 1.29
CA SER A 317 8.66 -12.75 1.34
C SER A 317 8.85 -13.53 2.63
N GLY A 318 7.75 -13.88 3.30
CA GLY A 318 7.79 -14.47 4.65
C GLY A 318 8.13 -15.95 4.71
N ARG A 319 7.79 -16.71 3.66
CA ARG A 319 8.07 -18.16 3.54
C ARG A 319 9.40 -18.46 2.85
N ASP A 320 10.11 -17.43 2.41
CA ASP A 320 11.46 -17.57 1.87
C ASP A 320 12.45 -17.80 3.03
N GLN A 321 12.83 -19.06 3.24
CA GLN A 321 13.84 -19.43 4.24
C GLN A 321 15.28 -19.21 3.74
N TRP A 322 15.46 -19.00 2.43
CA TRP A 322 16.75 -18.83 1.78
C TRP A 322 17.37 -17.46 2.07
N LEU A 323 16.54 -16.42 2.15
CA LEU A 323 17.01 -15.02 2.29
C LEU A 323 16.70 -14.39 3.64
N ARG A 324 15.98 -15.12 4.51
CA ARG A 324 15.56 -14.61 5.80
C ARG A 324 16.64 -14.80 6.87
N ASN A 325 17.73 -14.06 6.73
CA ASN A 325 18.63 -13.77 7.83
C ASN A 325 18.31 -12.37 8.36
N ASN A 326 17.78 -12.28 9.59
CA ASN A 326 17.45 -11.00 10.23
C ASN A 326 18.66 -10.04 10.26
N GLY A 327 19.89 -10.56 10.36
CA GLY A 327 21.11 -9.75 10.30
C GLY A 327 21.36 -9.12 8.93
N ASP A 328 20.87 -9.73 7.85
CA ASP A 328 21.06 -9.23 6.49
C ASP A 328 20.04 -8.13 6.16
N ILE A 329 18.80 -8.26 6.63
CA ILE A 329 17.76 -7.23 6.52
C ILE A 329 18.16 -5.99 7.32
N GLU A 330 18.63 -6.16 8.56
CA GLU A 330 19.11 -5.03 9.36
C GLU A 330 20.31 -4.35 8.70
N ARG A 331 21.25 -5.12 8.15
CA ARG A 331 22.37 -4.54 7.39
C ARG A 331 21.89 -3.70 6.19
N LEU A 332 20.87 -4.16 5.45
CA LEU A 332 20.28 -3.39 4.36
C LEU A 332 19.64 -2.11 4.86
N ARG A 333 18.89 -2.17 5.97
CA ARG A 333 18.30 -0.97 6.61
C ARG A 333 19.36 0.03 7.04
N PHE A 334 20.50 -0.43 7.57
CA PHE A 334 21.61 0.45 7.95
C PHE A 334 22.38 1.01 6.75
N ALA A 335 22.57 0.22 5.70
CA ALA A 335 23.33 0.63 4.53
C ALA A 335 22.55 1.60 3.61
N LEU A 336 21.22 1.50 3.59
CA LEU A 336 20.35 2.28 2.71
C LEU A 336 19.62 3.38 3.50
N PRO A 337 20.08 4.64 3.44
CA PRO A 337 19.62 5.71 4.33
C PRO A 337 18.16 6.14 4.12
N LYS A 338 17.53 5.74 3.02
CA LYS A 338 16.13 6.05 2.67
C LYS A 338 15.36 4.78 2.31
N CYS A 339 15.45 3.79 3.19
CA CYS A 339 14.83 2.48 3.00
C CYS A 339 13.52 2.34 3.80
N GLU A 340 12.47 1.85 3.14
CA GLU A 340 11.30 1.24 3.79
C GLU A 340 11.29 -0.26 3.48
N VAL A 341 11.03 -1.10 4.48
CA VAL A 341 10.95 -2.56 4.32
C VAL A 341 9.51 -3.01 4.56
N ARG A 342 9.00 -3.86 3.68
CA ARG A 342 7.67 -4.46 3.76
C ARG A 342 7.77 -5.97 3.75
N GLU A 343 7.14 -6.59 4.74
CA GLU A 343 7.17 -8.04 4.96
C GLU A 343 5.84 -8.68 4.61
N PHE A 344 5.88 -9.69 3.74
CA PHE A 344 4.73 -10.44 3.26
C PHE A 344 4.76 -11.86 3.85
N TYR A 345 4.40 -11.97 5.13
CA TYR A 345 4.59 -13.19 5.93
C TYR A 345 4.03 -14.49 5.33
N ASN A 346 2.95 -14.36 4.56
CA ASN A 346 2.23 -15.50 3.99
C ASN A 346 2.65 -15.83 2.55
N ASN A 347 3.58 -15.06 1.98
CA ASN A 347 4.01 -15.22 0.60
C ASN A 347 5.36 -15.94 0.50
N GLY A 348 5.51 -16.74 -0.55
CA GLY A 348 6.73 -17.43 -0.97
C GLY A 348 7.59 -16.57 -1.90
N GLN A 349 8.56 -17.20 -2.57
CA GLN A 349 9.66 -16.45 -3.17
C GLN A 349 9.26 -15.63 -4.41
N PHE A 350 8.29 -16.09 -5.19
CA PHE A 350 7.84 -15.40 -6.40
C PHE A 350 6.78 -14.35 -6.07
N LEU A 351 7.17 -13.38 -5.24
CA LEU A 351 6.26 -12.41 -4.64
C LEU A 351 5.32 -11.77 -5.68
N PHE A 352 5.83 -11.41 -6.86
CA PHE A 352 5.04 -10.76 -7.90
C PHE A 352 4.11 -11.69 -8.69
N LEU A 353 4.31 -13.00 -8.61
CA LEU A 353 3.50 -14.03 -9.24
C LEU A 353 2.46 -14.63 -8.28
N GLU A 354 2.47 -14.26 -7.00
CA GLU A 354 1.54 -14.79 -6.00
C GLU A 354 0.21 -14.03 -5.91
N ASP A 355 -0.81 -14.75 -5.45
CA ASP A 355 -2.11 -14.15 -5.17
C ASP A 355 -2.02 -13.20 -3.97
N GLY A 356 -2.79 -12.11 -4.02
CA GLY A 356 -2.83 -11.10 -2.95
C GLY A 356 -1.72 -10.04 -3.01
N VAL A 357 -0.76 -10.16 -3.93
CA VAL A 357 0.27 -9.14 -4.14
C VAL A 357 -0.10 -8.26 -5.34
N ASP A 358 -0.15 -6.96 -5.12
CA ASP A 358 -0.32 -5.93 -6.16
C ASP A 358 0.71 -4.83 -5.95
N LEU A 359 1.74 -4.84 -6.78
CA LEU A 359 2.85 -3.90 -6.80
C LEU A 359 2.39 -2.47 -7.08
N ALA A 360 1.41 -2.28 -7.97
CA ALA A 360 0.88 -0.93 -8.22
C ALA A 360 0.22 -0.40 -6.94
N THR A 361 -0.59 -1.22 -6.26
CA THR A 361 -1.18 -0.87 -4.96
C THR A 361 -0.11 -0.62 -3.91
N ILE A 362 0.91 -1.48 -3.79
CA ILE A 362 2.02 -1.34 -2.83
C ILE A 362 2.78 -0.03 -3.05
N ILE A 363 3.12 0.32 -4.30
CA ILE A 363 3.80 1.57 -4.64
C ILE A 363 2.91 2.79 -4.30
N LYS A 364 1.60 2.70 -4.54
CA LYS A 364 0.64 3.76 -4.21
C LYS A 364 0.50 3.97 -2.70
N ILE A 365 0.21 2.92 -1.93
CA ILE A 365 -0.05 3.03 -0.49
C ILE A 365 1.21 3.33 0.32
N SER A 366 2.39 2.93 -0.18
CA SER A 366 3.67 3.33 0.40
C SER A 366 4.04 4.79 0.11
N TYR A 367 3.29 5.49 -0.74
CA TYR A 367 3.63 6.82 -1.25
C TYR A 367 5.01 6.88 -1.93
N TYR A 368 5.36 5.80 -2.63
CA TYR A 368 6.53 5.77 -3.52
C TYR A 368 6.20 6.27 -4.93
N TYR A 369 4.93 6.29 -5.34
CA TYR A 369 4.53 6.83 -6.63
C TYR A 369 4.67 8.35 -6.66
N ARG A 370 5.55 8.87 -7.51
CA ARG A 370 5.75 10.30 -7.77
C ARG A 370 6.13 10.52 -9.23
N ARG A 371 5.69 11.64 -9.81
CA ARG A 371 5.99 11.99 -11.21
C ARG A 371 7.14 12.97 -11.37
N GLY A 372 7.56 13.60 -10.27
CA GLY A 372 8.71 14.50 -10.21
C GLY A 372 9.69 14.12 -9.11
N LYS A 373 10.73 14.94 -8.93
CA LYS A 373 11.84 14.71 -7.98
C LYS A 373 11.42 14.57 -6.51
N ILE A 374 10.31 15.18 -6.13
CA ILE A 374 9.79 15.17 -4.78
C ILE A 374 8.33 14.72 -4.85
N LEU A 375 7.95 13.80 -3.98
CA LEU A 375 6.57 13.36 -3.82
C LEU A 375 5.67 14.55 -3.46
N ASP A 376 4.62 14.78 -4.25
CA ASP A 376 3.53 15.68 -3.91
C ASP A 376 2.29 14.87 -3.51
N TYR A 377 1.95 14.90 -2.22
CA TYR A 377 0.81 14.16 -1.67
C TYR A 377 -0.56 14.51 -2.28
N ILE A 378 -0.67 15.65 -2.98
CA ILE A 378 -1.92 16.07 -3.60
C ILE A 378 -1.93 15.63 -5.06
N SER A 379 -0.92 16.01 -5.84
CA SER A 379 -0.92 15.78 -7.29
C SER A 379 -0.45 14.39 -7.69
N ASP A 380 0.41 13.73 -6.90
CA ASP A 380 0.84 12.35 -7.19
C ASP A 380 -0.11 11.29 -6.59
N TYR A 381 -1.06 11.69 -5.74
CA TYR A 381 -2.06 10.76 -5.22
C TYR A 381 -2.95 10.23 -6.34
N THR A 382 -3.16 8.92 -6.34
CA THR A 382 -4.08 8.23 -7.26
C THR A 382 -5.20 7.59 -6.46
N LEU A 383 -6.43 7.76 -6.94
CA LEU A 383 -7.60 7.19 -6.30
C LEU A 383 -7.50 5.66 -6.18
N PRO A 384 -8.07 5.05 -5.13
CA PRO A 384 -8.23 3.60 -5.10
C PRO A 384 -9.19 3.19 -6.21
N THR A 385 -8.92 2.08 -6.86
CA THR A 385 -9.88 1.38 -7.71
C THR A 385 -11.05 0.87 -6.86
N PRO A 386 -12.23 0.60 -7.46
CA PRO A 386 -13.33 -0.02 -6.73
C PRO A 386 -12.95 -1.33 -6.04
N TYR A 387 -12.02 -2.10 -6.62
CA TYR A 387 -11.51 -3.33 -6.00
C TYR A 387 -10.56 -3.06 -4.83
N GLU A 388 -9.61 -2.11 -4.95
CA GLU A 388 -8.77 -1.68 -3.81
C GLU A 388 -9.64 -1.17 -2.65
N LEU A 389 -10.70 -0.40 -2.94
CA LEU A 389 -11.63 0.08 -1.92
C LEU A 389 -12.43 -1.07 -1.28
N LYS A 390 -12.85 -2.07 -2.07
CA LYS A 390 -13.53 -3.27 -1.57
C LYS A 390 -12.64 -4.08 -0.64
N GLU A 391 -11.38 -4.32 -1.00
CA GLU A 391 -10.42 -5.03 -0.14
C GLU A 391 -10.17 -4.26 1.16
N PHE A 392 -10.04 -2.93 1.06
CA PHE A 392 -9.93 -2.07 2.23
C PHE A 392 -11.17 -2.16 3.14
N GLU A 393 -12.38 -2.06 2.58
CA GLU A 393 -13.66 -2.22 3.29
C GLU A 393 -13.75 -3.60 3.96
N GLN A 394 -13.35 -4.66 3.26
CA GLN A 394 -13.31 -6.02 3.81
C GLN A 394 -12.34 -6.14 4.99
N SER A 395 -11.17 -5.49 4.94
CA SER A 395 -10.22 -5.50 6.06
C SER A 395 -10.79 -4.89 7.35
N GLN A 396 -11.77 -3.98 7.21
CA GLN A 396 -12.44 -3.31 8.33
C GLN A 396 -13.82 -3.88 8.64
N ARG A 397 -14.29 -4.90 7.90
CA ARG A 397 -15.68 -5.38 7.91
C ARG A 397 -16.21 -5.71 9.31
N LEU A 398 -15.41 -6.37 10.14
CA LEU A 398 -15.83 -6.73 11.50
C LEU A 398 -16.02 -5.50 12.37
N LEU A 399 -15.09 -4.54 12.29
CA LEU A 399 -15.19 -3.27 13.00
C LEU A 399 -16.39 -2.47 12.50
N THR A 400 -16.57 -2.34 11.19
CA THR A 400 -17.70 -1.63 10.59
C THR A 400 -19.04 -2.24 10.99
N ALA A 401 -19.17 -3.56 11.02
CA ALA A 401 -20.42 -4.19 11.44
C ALA A 401 -20.67 -4.10 12.96
N ALA A 402 -19.61 -4.18 13.76
CA ALA A 402 -19.69 -3.99 15.21
C ALA A 402 -20.10 -2.56 15.55
N THR A 403 -19.59 -1.56 14.84
CA THR A 403 -19.82 -0.13 15.10
C THR A 403 -21.00 0.47 14.34
N ALA A 404 -21.42 -0.14 13.23
CA ALA A 404 -22.53 0.23 12.36
C ALA A 404 -22.70 1.75 12.20
N PRO A 405 -21.70 2.49 11.69
CA PRO A 405 -21.68 3.95 11.75
C PRO A 405 -22.93 4.59 11.11
N VAL A 406 -23.47 5.63 11.76
CA VAL A 406 -24.56 6.47 11.26
C VAL A 406 -23.96 7.79 10.78
N PHE A 407 -24.25 8.15 9.54
CA PHE A 407 -23.88 9.44 8.97
C PHE A 407 -25.12 10.31 8.79
N LEU A 408 -25.07 11.52 9.35
CA LEU A 408 -26.11 12.53 9.24
C LEU A 408 -25.53 13.78 8.59
N SER A 409 -26.32 14.47 7.78
CA SER A 409 -25.97 15.79 7.25
C SER A 409 -27.17 16.74 7.31
N THR A 410 -26.89 18.04 7.34
CA THR A 410 -27.90 19.10 7.30
C THR A 410 -28.10 19.61 5.87
N LEU A 411 -29.34 19.62 5.38
CA LEU A 411 -29.74 20.22 4.11
C LEU A 411 -29.76 21.77 4.20
N ASP A 412 -29.88 22.44 3.06
CA ASP A 412 -29.89 23.91 2.98
C ASP A 412 -31.04 24.57 3.78
N ASP A 413 -32.17 23.88 3.89
CA ASP A 413 -33.35 24.31 4.66
C ASP A 413 -33.20 24.07 6.18
N GLY A 414 -32.11 23.43 6.61
CA GLY A 414 -31.84 23.08 8.01
C GLY A 414 -32.32 21.68 8.41
N THR A 415 -32.94 20.93 7.51
CA THR A 415 -33.42 19.57 7.78
C THR A 415 -32.23 18.61 7.96
N VAL A 416 -32.27 17.79 9.01
CA VAL A 416 -31.26 16.75 9.24
C VAL A 416 -31.69 15.46 8.56
N VAL A 417 -30.85 14.94 7.68
CA VAL A 417 -31.10 13.69 6.94
C VAL A 417 -30.05 12.63 7.27
N ARG A 418 -30.47 11.36 7.18
CA ARG A 418 -29.58 10.21 7.33
C ARG A 418 -28.94 9.83 6.00
N SER A 419 -28.09 10.72 5.53
CA SER A 419 -27.28 10.56 4.33
C SER A 419 -26.23 11.65 4.34
N LEU A 420 -25.37 11.65 3.33
CA LEU A 420 -24.47 12.75 3.04
C LEU A 420 -25.11 13.78 2.10
N GLU A 421 -26.41 13.75 1.79
CA GLU A 421 -27.04 14.63 0.79
C GLU A 421 -26.79 16.13 1.04
N GLY A 422 -26.78 16.56 2.31
CA GLY A 422 -26.49 17.95 2.71
C GLY A 422 -25.05 18.40 2.46
N ILE A 423 -24.16 17.50 2.05
CA ILE A 423 -22.78 17.85 1.70
C ILE A 423 -22.71 18.52 0.31
N PRO A 424 -21.97 19.62 0.13
CA PRO A 424 -21.75 20.22 -1.18
C PRO A 424 -21.01 19.24 -2.12
N SER A 425 -21.44 19.12 -3.38
CA SER A 425 -20.75 18.26 -4.38
C SER A 425 -19.45 18.86 -4.91
N GLU A 426 -19.31 20.19 -4.83
CA GLU A 426 -18.12 20.90 -5.30
C GLU A 426 -17.35 21.52 -4.13
N GLY A 427 -16.02 21.36 -4.16
CA GLY A 427 -15.10 22.00 -3.24
C GLY A 427 -14.60 23.39 -3.69
N PRO A 428 -13.77 24.05 -2.86
CA PRO A 428 -13.20 23.51 -1.62
C PRO A 428 -14.20 23.46 -0.46
N VAL A 429 -14.15 22.38 0.32
CA VAL A 429 -14.91 22.23 1.58
C VAL A 429 -13.95 21.82 2.68
N LEU A 430 -14.05 22.47 3.84
CA LEU A 430 -13.30 22.18 5.04
C LEU A 430 -14.23 21.63 6.12
N TYR A 431 -14.12 20.35 6.43
CA TYR A 431 -14.82 19.72 7.55
C TYR A 431 -13.98 19.91 8.82
N VAL A 432 -14.59 20.47 9.86
CA VAL A 432 -13.91 20.75 11.14
C VAL A 432 -14.69 20.07 12.25
N GLY A 433 -14.03 19.24 13.06
CA GLY A 433 -14.72 18.46 14.09
C GLY A 433 -13.80 17.95 15.20
N ASN A 434 -14.37 17.20 16.13
CA ASN A 434 -13.63 16.53 17.21
C ASN A 434 -12.92 15.28 16.70
N HIS A 435 -11.71 15.02 17.19
CA HIS A 435 -10.96 13.82 16.87
C HIS A 435 -11.28 12.73 17.90
N MET A 436 -11.92 11.63 17.49
CA MET A 436 -12.04 10.47 18.38
C MET A 436 -10.68 9.76 18.49
N LEU A 437 -10.53 8.89 19.49
CA LEU A 437 -9.37 8.08 19.76
C LEU A 437 -8.88 7.39 18.49
N PHE A 438 -7.62 7.59 18.16
CA PHE A 438 -6.96 7.12 16.93
C PHE A 438 -7.60 7.55 15.60
N GLY A 439 -8.60 8.43 15.59
CA GLY A 439 -9.30 8.87 14.38
C GLY A 439 -10.12 7.76 13.72
N LEU A 440 -10.72 6.88 14.52
CA LEU A 440 -11.47 5.73 14.02
C LEU A 440 -12.71 6.13 13.18
N GLU A 441 -13.21 7.36 13.31
CA GLU A 441 -14.29 7.93 12.53
C GLU A 441 -13.92 8.25 11.08
N LEU A 442 -12.65 8.60 10.82
CA LEU A 442 -12.25 9.12 9.50
C LEU A 442 -12.29 8.02 8.43
N ARG A 443 -11.92 6.78 8.80
CA ARG A 443 -11.89 5.65 7.87
C ARG A 443 -13.28 5.31 7.31
N PRO A 444 -14.31 5.02 8.14
CA PRO A 444 -15.65 4.77 7.64
C PRO A 444 -16.24 5.99 6.94
N ALA A 445 -15.94 7.21 7.40
CA ALA A 445 -16.37 8.44 6.72
C ALA A 445 -15.81 8.52 5.30
N ALA A 446 -14.50 8.33 5.11
CA ALA A 446 -13.87 8.38 3.78
C ALA A 446 -14.46 7.36 2.80
N ILE A 447 -14.74 6.13 3.26
CA ILE A 447 -15.42 5.11 2.46
C ILE A 447 -16.82 5.57 2.06
N HIS A 448 -17.61 6.06 3.03
CA HIS A 448 -18.99 6.47 2.79
C HIS A 448 -19.09 7.67 1.84
N PHE A 449 -18.20 8.66 1.97
CA PHE A 449 -18.10 9.80 1.04
C PHE A 449 -17.81 9.36 -0.40
N LEU A 450 -16.92 8.39 -0.60
CA LEU A 450 -16.64 7.83 -1.93
C LEU A 450 -17.87 7.08 -2.48
N LYS A 451 -18.50 6.20 -1.69
CA LYS A 451 -19.63 5.36 -2.13
C LYS A 451 -20.90 6.16 -2.42
N GLU A 452 -21.23 7.14 -1.58
CA GLU A 452 -22.47 7.90 -1.73
C GLU A 452 -22.31 9.11 -2.65
N ARG A 453 -21.23 9.89 -2.47
CA ARG A 453 -21.08 11.20 -3.13
C ARG A 453 -19.98 11.25 -4.19
N ASN A 454 -19.20 10.18 -4.36
CA ASN A 454 -17.99 10.18 -5.19
C ASN A 454 -17.00 11.29 -4.79
N ILE A 455 -16.95 11.59 -3.49
CA ILE A 455 -16.08 12.63 -2.93
C ILE A 455 -14.90 11.97 -2.22
N LEU A 456 -13.68 12.35 -2.61
CA LEU A 456 -12.48 11.96 -1.89
C LEU A 456 -12.26 12.88 -0.70
N LEU A 457 -12.45 12.33 0.51
CA LEU A 457 -12.26 13.03 1.76
C LEU A 457 -10.77 12.99 2.18
N ARG A 458 -10.09 14.14 2.20
CA ARG A 458 -8.65 14.25 2.48
C ARG A 458 -8.39 14.64 3.93
N GLY A 459 -7.98 13.68 4.76
CA GLY A 459 -7.59 13.96 6.16
C GLY A 459 -6.17 14.49 6.30
N LEU A 460 -6.00 15.52 7.13
CA LEU A 460 -4.68 16.01 7.56
C LEU A 460 -4.20 15.18 8.75
N ALA A 461 -3.13 14.40 8.56
CA ALA A 461 -2.61 13.46 9.55
C ALA A 461 -1.21 13.84 10.04
N HIS A 462 -0.83 13.36 11.22
CA HIS A 462 0.48 13.63 11.81
C HIS A 462 1.62 13.06 10.93
N PRO A 463 2.75 13.78 10.73
CA PRO A 463 3.85 13.33 9.87
C PRO A 463 4.44 11.95 10.20
N VAL A 464 4.30 11.51 11.46
CA VAL A 464 4.69 10.16 11.91
C VAL A 464 4.07 9.03 11.09
N MET A 465 2.90 9.27 10.49
CA MET A 465 2.21 8.29 9.65
C MET A 465 2.80 8.16 8.24
N PHE A 466 3.79 8.98 7.87
CA PHE A 466 4.34 9.06 6.51
C PHE A 466 5.86 8.85 6.45
N THR A 467 6.56 9.08 7.55
CA THR A 467 8.02 8.97 7.60
C THR A 467 8.50 8.34 8.90
N LYS A 468 9.46 7.43 8.82
CA LYS A 468 10.15 6.80 9.95
C LYS A 468 11.65 7.13 9.88
N LYS A 469 12.25 7.54 11.01
CA LYS A 469 13.72 7.68 11.10
C LYS A 469 14.37 6.30 11.26
N ILE A 470 15.56 6.11 10.69
CA ILE A 470 16.35 4.90 10.89
C ILE A 470 16.67 4.74 12.37
N GLY A 471 16.51 3.53 12.90
CA GLY A 471 16.72 3.22 14.31
C GLY A 471 15.55 3.62 15.22
N SER A 472 14.52 4.29 14.71
CA SER A 472 13.36 4.68 15.51
C SER A 472 12.51 3.46 15.89
N LYS A 473 12.03 3.45 17.15
CA LYS A 473 11.12 2.43 17.70
C LYS A 473 9.66 2.59 17.29
N LEU A 474 9.36 3.52 16.37
CA LEU A 474 8.04 3.65 15.78
C LEU A 474 7.58 2.31 15.14
N PRO A 475 6.27 2.02 15.16
CA PRO A 475 5.71 0.90 14.40
C PRO A 475 6.09 0.95 12.92
N ASP A 476 6.00 -0.19 12.24
CA ASP A 476 6.26 -0.24 10.81
C ASP A 476 5.25 0.58 10.01
N MET A 477 5.75 1.22 8.95
CA MET A 477 4.96 2.14 8.13
C MET A 477 3.73 1.48 7.50
N GLN A 478 3.77 0.16 7.29
CA GLN A 478 2.63 -0.64 6.82
C GLN A 478 1.38 -0.49 7.72
N MET A 479 1.55 -0.23 9.02
CA MET A 479 0.42 0.01 9.95
C MET A 479 -0.44 1.21 9.51
N PHE A 480 0.15 2.17 8.79
CA PHE A 480 -0.51 3.39 8.33
C PHE A 480 -1.04 3.30 6.89
N ASP A 481 -0.88 2.17 6.20
CA ASP A 481 -1.38 1.99 4.83
C ASP A 481 -2.89 2.24 4.72
N SER A 482 -3.64 1.90 5.77
CA SER A 482 -5.09 2.16 5.89
C SER A 482 -5.47 3.64 5.80
N ALA A 483 -4.61 4.55 6.27
CA ALA A 483 -4.82 5.99 6.16
C ALA A 483 -4.35 6.52 4.80
N ARG A 484 -3.26 5.96 4.25
CA ARG A 484 -2.67 6.39 2.98
C ARG A 484 -3.52 5.98 1.78
N ILE A 485 -4.15 4.80 1.80
CA ILE A 485 -5.03 4.33 0.72
C ILE A 485 -6.24 5.26 0.50
N ILE A 486 -6.81 5.80 1.58
CA ILE A 486 -7.90 6.78 1.54
C ILE A 486 -7.42 8.23 1.35
N GLY A 487 -6.11 8.44 1.12
CA GLY A 487 -5.55 9.72 0.72
C GLY A 487 -5.21 10.69 1.84
N ALA A 488 -4.92 10.20 3.05
CA ALA A 488 -4.41 11.04 4.13
C ALA A 488 -3.13 11.80 3.72
N VAL A 489 -2.99 13.04 4.17
CA VAL A 489 -1.89 13.94 3.82
C VAL A 489 -1.17 14.41 5.09
N PRO A 490 0.18 14.45 5.14
CA PRO A 490 0.87 15.00 6.29
C PRO A 490 0.50 16.46 6.49
N VAL A 491 0.10 16.80 7.71
CA VAL A 491 -0.29 18.16 8.07
C VAL A 491 0.88 19.12 7.91
N SER A 492 0.65 20.17 7.13
CA SER A 492 1.53 21.34 7.00
C SER A 492 0.76 22.49 6.37
N ASN A 493 1.20 23.73 6.60
CA ASN A 493 0.58 24.91 5.98
C ASN A 493 0.57 24.81 4.44
N MET A 494 1.65 24.26 3.86
CA MET A 494 1.78 24.09 2.42
C MET A 494 0.78 23.05 1.87
N ASN A 495 0.68 21.88 2.51
CA ASN A 495 -0.25 20.84 2.04
C ASN A 495 -1.71 21.26 2.23
N PHE A 496 -2.03 21.91 3.35
CA PHE A 496 -3.36 22.43 3.59
C PHE A 496 -3.76 23.49 2.54
N TYR A 497 -2.84 24.41 2.24
CA TYR A 497 -3.02 25.39 1.16
C TYR A 497 -3.21 24.72 -0.22
N LYS A 498 -2.40 23.72 -0.56
CA LYS A 498 -2.50 22.99 -1.84
C LYS A 498 -3.84 22.26 -1.98
N LEU A 499 -4.32 21.62 -0.92
CA LEU A 499 -5.62 20.92 -0.92
C LEU A 499 -6.79 21.87 -1.17
N LEU A 500 -6.83 23.01 -0.47
CA LEU A 500 -7.90 23.99 -0.69
C LEU A 500 -7.79 24.64 -2.08
N ARG A 501 -6.57 24.93 -2.54
CA ARG A 501 -6.32 25.43 -3.90
C ARG A 501 -6.79 24.46 -4.98
N SER A 502 -6.63 23.15 -4.75
CA SER A 502 -7.09 22.11 -5.67
C SER A 502 -8.58 21.81 -5.53
N LYS A 503 -9.35 22.65 -4.81
CA LYS A 503 -10.78 22.48 -4.54
C LYS A 503 -11.12 21.15 -3.85
N ALA A 504 -10.22 20.63 -3.02
CA ALA A 504 -10.45 19.35 -2.33
C ALA A 504 -11.48 19.47 -1.19
N HIS A 505 -12.01 18.31 -0.80
CA HIS A 505 -12.77 18.11 0.43
C HIS A 505 -11.79 17.69 1.53
N VAL A 506 -11.59 18.54 2.55
CA VAL A 506 -10.51 18.41 3.53
C VAL A 506 -11.08 18.25 4.93
N VAL A 507 -10.60 17.27 5.69
CA VAL A 507 -10.93 17.12 7.12
C VAL A 507 -9.79 17.67 7.96
N LEU A 508 -10.13 18.53 8.90
CA LEU A 508 -9.24 19.12 9.87
C LEU A 508 -9.74 18.87 11.29
N TYR A 509 -8.85 18.36 12.13
CA TYR A 509 -9.05 18.26 13.58
C TYR A 509 -8.16 19.29 14.27
N PRO A 510 -8.70 20.43 14.73
CA PRO A 510 -7.86 21.47 15.32
C PRO A 510 -7.10 21.00 16.56
N GLY A 511 -7.60 20.05 17.34
CA GLY A 511 -6.82 19.48 18.45
C GLY A 511 -5.77 18.44 18.05
N GLY A 512 -5.85 17.89 16.84
CA GLY A 512 -4.85 16.98 16.28
C GLY A 512 -4.57 15.78 17.19
N VAL A 513 -3.28 15.46 17.38
CA VAL A 513 -2.85 14.28 18.15
C VAL A 513 -3.27 14.34 19.62
N ARG A 514 -3.41 15.53 20.22
CA ARG A 514 -3.82 15.70 21.63
C ARG A 514 -5.24 15.21 21.88
N GLU A 515 -6.13 15.38 20.91
CA GLU A 515 -7.49 14.82 20.92
C GLU A 515 -7.49 13.34 20.50
N ALA A 516 -6.70 12.99 19.47
CA ALA A 516 -6.61 11.61 18.97
C ALA A 516 -6.05 10.63 20.01
N LEU A 517 -5.29 11.13 20.98
CA LEU A 517 -4.69 10.39 22.10
C LEU A 517 -5.11 11.02 23.44
N HIS A 518 -6.38 11.39 23.55
CA HIS A 518 -6.93 11.93 24.79
C HIS A 518 -6.81 10.91 25.96
N ARG A 519 -6.82 11.44 27.18
CA ARG A 519 -6.59 10.69 28.43
C ARG A 519 -7.92 10.35 29.11
N LYS A 520 -7.87 9.63 30.23
CA LYS A 520 -9.10 9.16 30.92
C LYS A 520 -9.98 10.34 31.34
N GLY A 521 -11.28 10.28 31.02
CA GLY A 521 -12.23 11.35 31.35
C GLY A 521 -12.14 12.58 30.44
N GLU A 522 -11.41 12.49 29.34
CA GLU A 522 -11.28 13.55 28.33
C GLU A 522 -12.06 13.27 27.05
N GLU A 523 -12.87 12.21 27.03
CA GLU A 523 -13.69 11.83 25.88
C GLU A 523 -14.56 13.03 25.43
N TYR A 524 -14.52 13.33 24.13
CA TYR A 524 -15.28 14.43 23.52
C TYR A 524 -14.91 15.85 23.98
N LYS A 525 -13.78 16.04 24.68
CA LYS A 525 -13.27 17.40 24.97
C LYS A 525 -12.50 17.95 23.77
N LEU A 526 -12.74 19.21 23.45
CA LEU A 526 -12.04 19.92 22.38
C LEU A 526 -10.77 20.57 22.93
N PHE A 527 -9.61 20.06 22.53
CA PHE A 527 -8.31 20.63 22.84
C PHE A 527 -7.83 21.46 21.66
N TRP A 528 -8.54 22.53 21.34
CA TRP A 528 -8.20 23.39 20.19
C TRP A 528 -7.22 24.50 20.59
N PRO A 529 -6.28 24.89 19.70
CA PRO A 529 -5.35 25.98 19.95
C PRO A 529 -6.04 27.33 20.15
N GLU A 530 -5.46 28.21 20.95
CA GLU A 530 -6.02 29.56 21.16
C GLU A 530 -6.00 30.37 19.87
N HIS A 531 -4.97 30.15 19.04
CA HIS A 531 -4.81 30.80 17.76
C HIS A 531 -4.78 29.76 16.64
N SER A 532 -5.69 29.91 15.67
CA SER A 532 -5.72 29.06 14.49
C SER A 532 -5.96 29.85 13.21
N GLU A 533 -5.17 29.53 12.20
CA GLU A 533 -5.20 30.25 10.91
C GLU A 533 -6.15 29.58 9.90
N PHE A 534 -6.82 28.46 10.24
CA PHE A 534 -7.57 27.69 9.25
C PHE A 534 -8.75 28.48 8.66
N VAL A 535 -9.40 29.36 9.43
CA VAL A 535 -10.49 30.21 8.93
C VAL A 535 -10.00 31.18 7.88
N ARG A 536 -8.84 31.82 8.12
CA ARG A 536 -8.21 32.78 7.20
C ARG A 536 -7.76 32.10 5.91
N ILE A 537 -7.24 30.87 6.02
CA ILE A 537 -6.84 30.09 4.85
C ILE A 537 -8.08 29.60 4.08
N ALA A 538 -9.12 29.14 4.78
CA ALA A 538 -10.38 28.73 4.18
C ALA A 538 -11.04 29.89 3.40
N SER A 539 -11.12 31.07 4.01
CA SER A 539 -11.68 32.27 3.38
C SER A 539 -10.92 32.67 2.12
N LYS A 540 -9.58 32.62 2.13
CA LYS A 540 -8.75 32.92 0.95
C LYS A 540 -9.12 32.11 -0.30
N PHE A 541 -9.69 30.92 -0.14
CA PHE A 541 -10.13 30.05 -1.23
C PHE A 541 -11.66 29.98 -1.38
N GLY A 542 -12.41 30.74 -0.59
CA GLY A 542 -13.87 30.68 -0.52
C GLY A 542 -14.37 29.30 -0.12
N ALA A 543 -13.65 28.60 0.76
CA ALA A 543 -14.01 27.25 1.19
C ALA A 543 -15.19 27.28 2.16
N ARG A 544 -16.16 26.39 1.96
CA ARG A 544 -17.24 26.19 2.92
C ARG A 544 -16.71 25.45 4.14
N ILE A 545 -16.95 25.98 5.34
CA ILE A 545 -16.59 25.29 6.57
C ILE A 545 -17.80 24.49 7.04
N ILE A 546 -17.67 23.18 7.19
CA ILE A 546 -18.74 22.32 7.71
C ILE A 546 -18.31 21.83 9.10
N PRO A 547 -18.87 22.39 10.19
CA PRO A 547 -18.66 21.85 11.52
C PRO A 547 -19.29 20.46 11.61
N PHE A 548 -18.62 19.50 12.25
CA PHE A 548 -19.16 18.18 12.48
C PHE A 548 -18.80 17.62 13.86
N GLY A 549 -19.68 16.77 14.39
CA GLY A 549 -19.44 16.02 15.62
C GLY A 549 -19.37 14.53 15.35
N ALA A 550 -18.53 13.82 16.08
CA ALA A 550 -18.41 12.36 16.07
C ALA A 550 -18.48 11.80 17.49
N VAL A 551 -19.33 10.80 17.72
CA VAL A 551 -19.50 10.13 19.03
C VAL A 551 -19.64 8.62 18.91
N GLY A 552 -19.30 7.90 19.98
CA GLY A 552 -19.50 6.46 20.13
C GLY A 552 -18.27 5.66 20.53
N GLU A 553 -17.08 6.27 20.61
CA GLU A 553 -15.86 5.59 21.05
C GLU A 553 -15.92 5.04 22.48
N ASP A 554 -16.59 5.78 23.36
CA ASP A 554 -16.81 5.45 24.77
C ASP A 554 -17.64 4.17 24.95
N ASP A 555 -18.46 3.83 23.95
CA ASP A 555 -19.25 2.61 23.94
C ASP A 555 -18.45 1.38 23.46
N LEU A 556 -17.28 1.55 22.84
CA LEU A 556 -16.53 0.42 22.26
C LEU A 556 -15.43 -0.09 23.16
N CYS A 557 -14.72 0.82 23.83
CA CYS A 557 -13.53 0.49 24.59
C CYS A 557 -13.54 1.23 25.92
N GLN A 558 -12.96 0.59 26.94
CA GLN A 558 -12.59 1.25 28.17
C GLN A 558 -11.09 1.50 28.17
N MET A 559 -10.67 2.75 28.31
CA MET A 559 -9.26 3.08 28.50
C MET A 559 -8.83 2.71 29.93
N VAL A 560 -7.86 1.81 30.03
CA VAL A 560 -7.32 1.31 31.30
C VAL A 560 -5.93 1.82 31.61
N LEU A 561 -5.16 2.21 30.59
CA LEU A 561 -3.82 2.80 30.73
C LEU A 561 -3.68 4.00 29.79
N ASP A 562 -3.82 5.21 30.31
CA ASP A 562 -3.53 6.43 29.55
C ASP A 562 -2.06 6.84 29.69
N TYR A 563 -1.69 7.96 29.05
CA TYR A 563 -0.36 8.54 29.18
C TYR A 563 0.13 8.68 30.63
N ASN A 564 -0.69 9.23 31.52
CA ASN A 564 -0.28 9.55 32.89
C ASN A 564 0.05 8.27 33.68
N ASP A 565 -0.66 7.18 33.41
CA ASP A 565 -0.35 5.88 34.01
C ASP A 565 0.90 5.24 33.40
N GLN A 566 1.05 5.33 32.08
CA GLN A 566 2.22 4.78 31.38
C GLN A 566 3.52 5.47 31.79
N MET A 567 3.49 6.78 32.04
CA MET A 567 4.67 7.54 32.50
C MET A 567 5.16 7.14 33.90
N LYS A 568 4.34 6.44 34.70
CA LYS A 568 4.76 5.86 36.00
C LYS A 568 5.51 4.54 35.83
N ILE A 569 5.48 3.94 34.63
CA ILE A 569 6.10 2.65 34.32
C ILE A 569 7.43 2.93 33.59
N PRO A 570 8.61 2.66 34.19
CA PRO A 570 9.89 3.15 33.66
C PRO A 570 10.18 2.76 32.20
N PHE A 571 9.86 1.52 31.80
CA PHE A 571 10.14 1.08 30.43
C PHE A 571 9.20 1.73 29.40
N LEU A 572 7.92 1.95 29.73
CA LEU A 572 6.98 2.64 28.85
C LEU A 572 7.32 4.12 28.76
N LYS A 573 7.66 4.74 29.88
CA LYS A 573 8.16 6.12 29.92
C LYS A 573 9.32 6.31 28.94
N ASN A 574 10.36 5.50 29.04
CA ASN A 574 11.53 5.59 28.16
C ASN A 574 11.15 5.40 26.69
N LEU A 575 10.25 4.45 26.39
CA LEU A 575 9.77 4.22 25.03
C LEU A 575 9.00 5.42 24.46
N ILE A 576 8.10 6.01 25.25
CA ILE A 576 7.29 7.16 24.85
C ILE A 576 8.19 8.40 24.63
N GLU A 577 9.15 8.64 25.52
CA GLU A 577 10.10 9.74 25.39
C GLU A 577 10.95 9.59 24.12
N GLU A 578 11.44 8.40 23.82
CA GLU A 578 12.22 8.09 22.62
C GLU A 578 11.40 8.28 21.34
N ILE A 579 10.20 7.70 21.27
CA ILE A 579 9.29 7.86 20.12
C ILE A 579 8.94 9.33 19.92
N THR A 580 8.56 10.03 20.98
CA THR A 580 8.16 11.44 20.90
C THR A 580 9.34 12.31 20.44
N HIS A 581 10.55 12.06 20.94
CA HIS A 581 11.77 12.78 20.54
C HIS A 581 12.13 12.57 19.06
N ASP A 582 11.91 11.37 18.54
CA ASP A 582 12.19 11.04 17.15
C ASP A 582 11.23 11.70 16.15
N THR A 583 10.09 12.21 16.60
CA THR A 583 9.08 12.79 15.71
C THR A 583 9.20 14.29 15.49
N ILE A 584 8.60 14.76 14.39
CA ILE A 584 8.48 16.19 14.09
C ILE A 584 7.51 16.79 15.11
N LYS A 585 8.00 17.74 15.91
CA LYS A 585 7.14 18.53 16.79
C LYS A 585 6.39 19.58 15.97
N LEU A 586 5.07 19.48 15.95
CA LEU A 586 4.21 20.53 15.41
C LEU A 586 3.84 21.47 16.55
N ARG A 587 3.55 22.74 16.24
CA ARG A 587 3.05 23.74 17.20
C ARG A 587 4.03 24.09 18.34
N ASN A 588 5.31 24.27 18.00
CA ASN A 588 6.34 24.68 18.97
C ASN A 588 6.05 26.04 19.64
N ASP A 589 5.24 26.88 19.00
CA ASP A 589 4.90 28.23 19.46
C ASP A 589 3.66 28.26 20.38
N GLU A 590 2.97 27.14 20.58
CA GLU A 590 1.83 27.03 21.51
C GLU A 590 2.33 26.81 22.95
N GLU A 591 1.58 27.31 23.94
CA GLU A 591 1.85 27.08 25.36
C GLU A 591 1.01 25.91 25.93
N GLY A 592 1.44 25.35 27.07
CA GLY A 592 0.64 24.37 27.81
C GLY A 592 0.46 22.99 27.15
N GLU A 593 -0.72 22.40 27.32
CA GLU A 593 -1.01 20.99 26.93
C GLU A 593 -1.00 20.74 25.42
N LEU A 594 -1.17 21.78 24.61
CA LEU A 594 -1.22 21.69 23.15
C LEU A 594 0.15 21.60 22.50
N ARG A 595 1.19 22.07 23.22
CA ARG A 595 2.60 21.93 22.84
C ARG A 595 3.10 20.50 23.01
N ASN A 596 2.58 19.79 24.00
CA ASN A 596 2.99 18.43 24.33
C ASN A 596 2.23 17.42 23.47
N GLN A 597 2.83 17.08 22.33
CA GLN A 597 2.31 16.05 21.41
C GLN A 597 2.81 14.66 21.82
N ASP A 598 2.43 14.25 23.02
CA ASP A 598 2.92 13.02 23.63
C ASP A 598 2.42 11.78 22.86
N LEU A 599 3.31 11.17 22.07
CA LEU A 599 2.98 9.99 21.28
C LEU A 599 3.06 8.74 22.15
N HIS A 600 1.89 8.27 22.57
CA HIS A 600 1.75 7.06 23.37
C HIS A 600 0.68 6.16 22.75
N MET A 601 0.69 4.89 23.15
CA MET A 601 -0.35 3.93 22.77
C MET A 601 -1.23 3.66 23.99
N PRO A 602 -2.43 4.25 24.09
CA PRO A 602 -3.38 3.95 25.15
C PRO A 602 -3.66 2.45 25.26
N GLY A 603 -3.67 1.93 26.50
CA GLY A 603 -4.12 0.58 26.79
C GLY A 603 -5.64 0.56 27.01
N PHE A 604 -6.34 -0.31 26.30
CA PHE A 604 -7.80 -0.43 26.34
C PHE A 604 -8.27 -1.87 26.46
N ILE A 605 -9.46 -2.04 27.04
CA ILE A 605 -10.20 -3.30 27.08
C ILE A 605 -11.49 -3.12 26.28
N PRO A 606 -11.86 -4.06 25.40
CA PRO A 606 -13.11 -3.96 24.64
C PRO A 606 -14.33 -4.01 25.57
N LYS A 607 -15.32 -3.16 25.30
CA LYS A 607 -16.67 -3.20 25.88
C LYS A 607 -17.62 -3.94 24.93
N ILE A 608 -18.85 -4.20 25.40
CA ILE A 608 -19.93 -4.60 24.50
C ILE A 608 -20.16 -3.43 23.53
N PRO A 609 -19.92 -3.61 22.22
CA PRO A 609 -19.76 -2.47 21.34
C PRO A 609 -21.08 -1.72 21.15
N GLY A 610 -21.06 -0.42 21.42
CA GLY A 610 -22.10 0.51 20.98
C GLY A 610 -21.97 0.86 19.50
N ARG A 611 -22.40 2.07 19.13
CA ARG A 611 -22.50 2.51 17.73
C ARG A 611 -21.75 3.81 17.50
N TYR A 612 -21.24 4.02 16.29
CA TYR A 612 -20.68 5.30 15.86
C TYR A 612 -21.73 6.19 15.23
N TYR A 613 -21.63 7.49 15.52
CA TYR A 613 -22.48 8.51 14.91
C TYR A 613 -21.61 9.69 14.50
N VAL A 614 -21.84 10.18 13.29
CA VAL A 614 -21.19 11.36 12.73
C VAL A 614 -22.27 12.28 12.20
N TYR A 615 -22.24 13.55 12.59
CA TYR A 615 -23.21 14.55 12.16
C TYR A 615 -22.49 15.77 11.60
N PHE A 616 -22.70 16.01 10.30
CA PHE A 616 -22.25 17.19 9.58
C PHE A 616 -23.32 18.28 9.68
N GLY A 617 -22.99 19.36 10.39
CA GLY A 617 -23.87 20.50 10.60
C GLY A 617 -23.99 21.41 9.38
N LYS A 618 -24.59 22.58 9.59
CA LYS A 618 -24.85 23.55 8.53
C LYS A 618 -23.53 24.17 8.00
N PRO A 619 -23.35 24.28 6.68
CA PRO A 619 -22.19 24.97 6.10
C PRO A 619 -22.11 26.46 6.49
N ILE A 620 -20.92 26.89 6.89
CA ILE A 620 -20.55 28.29 7.12
C ILE A 620 -19.84 28.80 5.87
N GLU A 621 -20.44 29.80 5.22
CA GLU A 621 -19.89 30.40 4.00
C GLU A 621 -18.78 31.39 4.32
N THR A 622 -17.63 31.21 3.66
CA THR A 622 -16.49 32.14 3.74
C THR A 622 -16.26 32.91 2.43
N LYS A 623 -16.91 32.47 1.34
CA LYS A 623 -16.82 33.10 0.03
C LYS A 623 -17.41 34.51 0.08
N GLY A 624 -16.66 35.50 -0.43
CA GLY A 624 -17.05 36.91 -0.37
C GLY A 624 -16.70 37.59 0.96
N ARG A 625 -16.17 36.85 1.95
CA ARG A 625 -15.71 37.37 3.25
C ARG A 625 -14.18 37.43 3.33
N GLU A 626 -13.46 37.39 2.21
CA GLU A 626 -11.99 37.30 2.18
C GLU A 626 -11.31 38.52 2.81
N LYS A 627 -11.86 39.71 2.59
CA LYS A 627 -11.34 40.96 3.18
C LYS A 627 -11.64 41.05 4.68
N GLU A 628 -12.85 40.67 5.08
CA GLU A 628 -13.30 40.63 6.47
C GLU A 628 -12.46 39.64 7.27
N LEU A 629 -12.36 38.39 6.80
CA LEU A 629 -11.63 37.31 7.46
C LEU A 629 -10.12 37.38 7.25
N HIS A 630 -9.61 38.43 6.61
CA HIS A 630 -8.17 38.71 6.65
C HIS A 630 -7.75 39.25 8.02
N ASP A 631 -8.68 39.95 8.69
CA ASP A 631 -8.55 40.43 10.05
C ASP A 631 -8.54 39.26 11.05
N LYS A 632 -7.61 39.30 12.01
CA LYS A 632 -7.41 38.19 12.96
C LYS A 632 -8.55 38.06 13.96
N GLU A 633 -9.13 39.17 14.40
CA GLU A 633 -10.21 39.18 15.38
C GLU A 633 -11.49 38.65 14.74
N LYS A 634 -11.81 39.09 13.52
CA LYS A 634 -12.96 38.57 12.76
C LYS A 634 -12.82 37.11 12.38
N ALA A 635 -11.62 36.67 12.00
CA ALA A 635 -11.37 35.25 11.79
C ALA A 635 -11.50 34.44 13.08
N HIS A 636 -11.12 35.01 14.24
CA HIS A 636 -11.26 34.38 15.53
C HIS A 636 -12.73 34.25 15.98
N GLU A 637 -13.58 35.25 15.69
CA GLU A 637 -15.03 35.16 15.91
C GLU A 637 -15.63 33.93 15.18
N VAL A 638 -15.31 33.76 13.90
CA VAL A 638 -15.76 32.59 13.11
C VAL A 638 -15.13 31.29 13.62
N TYR A 639 -13.88 31.32 14.09
CA TYR A 639 -13.25 30.15 14.70
C TYR A 639 -14.02 29.67 15.95
N LEU A 640 -14.46 30.60 16.81
CA LEU A 640 -15.27 30.29 17.98
C LEU A 640 -16.68 29.82 17.60
N GLU A 641 -17.28 30.41 16.56
CA GLU A 641 -18.54 29.94 15.98
C GLU A 641 -18.43 28.47 15.53
N VAL A 642 -17.39 28.13 14.75
CA VAL A 642 -17.13 26.75 14.31
C VAL A 642 -16.95 25.82 15.50
N LYS A 643 -16.20 26.22 16.53
CA LYS A 643 -16.01 25.42 17.75
C LYS A 643 -17.34 25.15 18.46
N SER A 644 -18.16 26.19 18.63
CA SER A 644 -19.48 26.07 19.25
C SER A 644 -20.40 25.15 18.47
N GLU A 645 -20.42 25.25 17.14
CA GLU A 645 -21.24 24.37 16.29
C GLU A 645 -20.77 22.91 16.35
N VAL A 646 -19.47 22.63 16.48
CA VAL A 646 -18.95 21.27 16.74
C VAL A 646 -19.47 20.73 18.08
N GLU A 647 -19.43 21.54 19.14
CA GLU A 647 -19.97 21.17 20.45
C GLU A 647 -21.48 20.90 20.41
N ARG A 648 -22.24 21.70 19.64
CA ARG A 648 -23.67 21.47 19.42
C ARG A 648 -23.92 20.16 18.66
N CYS A 649 -23.14 19.86 17.63
CA CYS A 649 -23.25 18.61 16.89
C CYS A 649 -22.98 17.40 17.81
N MET A 650 -21.94 17.45 18.63
CA MET A 650 -21.65 16.39 19.62
C MET A 650 -22.77 16.25 20.65
N THR A 651 -23.30 17.36 21.15
CA THR A 651 -24.41 17.36 22.13
C THR A 651 -25.66 16.73 21.52
N TYR A 652 -26.02 17.12 20.31
CA TYR A 652 -27.14 16.53 19.56
C TYR A 652 -27.01 15.01 19.45
N LEU A 653 -25.83 14.53 19.02
CA LEU A 653 -25.57 13.10 18.87
C LEU A 653 -25.61 12.35 20.22
N LYS A 654 -25.02 12.92 21.28
CA LYS A 654 -25.06 12.34 22.63
C LYS A 654 -26.48 12.20 23.16
N THR A 655 -27.37 13.15 22.86
CA THR A 655 -28.79 13.06 23.25
C THR A 655 -29.54 12.05 22.39
N LYS A 656 -29.39 12.11 21.06
CA LYS A 656 -30.16 11.26 20.14
C LYS A 656 -29.79 9.78 20.21
N ARG A 657 -28.50 9.46 20.41
CA ARG A 657 -28.05 8.07 20.51
C ARG A 657 -28.68 7.29 21.67
N GLU A 658 -29.15 7.98 22.72
CA GLU A 658 -29.85 7.34 23.85
C GLU A 658 -31.20 6.74 23.45
N THR A 659 -31.80 7.25 22.36
CA THR A 659 -33.05 6.73 21.79
C THR A 659 -32.84 5.75 20.63
N ASP A 660 -31.59 5.39 20.28
CA ASP A 660 -31.34 4.44 19.20
C ASP A 660 -31.60 2.99 19.66
N PRO A 661 -32.63 2.29 19.14
CA PRO A 661 -32.88 0.90 19.50
C PRO A 661 -31.76 -0.05 19.07
N TYR A 662 -30.90 0.39 18.14
CA TYR A 662 -29.76 -0.34 17.60
C TYR A 662 -28.42 0.18 18.15
N ARG A 663 -28.39 1.01 19.21
CA ARG A 663 -27.11 1.37 19.86
C ARG A 663 -26.40 0.16 20.42
N ASN A 664 -27.13 -0.80 20.99
CA ASN A 664 -26.58 -2.04 21.52
C ASN A 664 -26.33 -3.07 20.42
N ILE A 665 -25.31 -3.91 20.58
CA ILE A 665 -24.93 -4.91 19.58
C ILE A 665 -25.99 -6.00 19.36
N LEU A 666 -26.76 -6.39 20.38
CA LEU A 666 -27.72 -7.50 20.29
C LEU A 666 -28.84 -7.24 19.26
N PRO A 667 -29.60 -6.12 19.32
CA PRO A 667 -30.55 -5.76 18.26
C PRO A 667 -29.93 -5.71 16.86
N ARG A 668 -28.67 -5.24 16.74
CA ARG A 668 -27.97 -5.20 15.45
C ARG A 668 -27.65 -6.59 14.91
N LEU A 669 -27.20 -7.50 15.77
CA LEU A 669 -26.93 -8.89 15.36
C LEU A 669 -28.22 -9.57 14.88
N LEU A 670 -29.34 -9.38 15.57
CA LEU A 670 -30.64 -9.89 15.13
C LEU A 670 -31.07 -9.31 13.78
N TYR A 671 -30.80 -8.01 13.56
CA TYR A 671 -31.05 -7.36 12.27
C TYR A 671 -30.20 -7.96 11.15
N TYR A 672 -28.89 -8.15 11.37
CA TYR A 672 -28.01 -8.77 10.38
C TYR A 672 -28.37 -10.23 10.08
N LEU A 673 -28.84 -10.99 11.08
CA LEU A 673 -29.29 -12.37 10.86
C LEU A 673 -30.52 -12.45 9.94
N SER A 674 -31.39 -11.43 9.99
CA SER A 674 -32.62 -11.37 9.20
C SER A 674 -32.44 -10.70 7.83
N HIS A 675 -31.54 -9.73 7.72
CA HIS A 675 -31.38 -8.89 6.52
C HIS A 675 -30.04 -9.07 5.81
N GLY A 676 -29.09 -9.81 6.39
CA GLY A 676 -27.73 -9.94 5.90
C GLY A 676 -26.77 -8.89 6.49
N PHE A 677 -25.47 -9.19 6.43
CA PHE A 677 -24.41 -8.41 7.10
C PHE A 677 -24.04 -7.10 6.39
N SER A 678 -24.47 -6.92 5.14
CA SER A 678 -24.26 -5.69 4.35
C SER A 678 -25.42 -4.68 4.51
N SER A 679 -26.49 -5.06 5.20
CA SER A 679 -27.71 -4.24 5.29
C SER A 679 -27.52 -3.03 6.19
N GLU A 680 -28.06 -1.88 5.76
CA GLU A 680 -28.02 -0.66 6.54
C GLU A 680 -28.94 -0.75 7.76
N VAL A 681 -28.35 -0.88 8.95
CA VAL A 681 -29.10 -1.01 10.21
C VAL A 681 -29.88 0.28 10.50
N PRO A 682 -31.19 0.22 10.84
CA PRO A 682 -31.97 1.39 11.23
C PRO A 682 -31.36 2.12 12.44
N THR A 683 -31.73 3.38 12.67
CA THR A 683 -31.25 4.19 13.82
C THR A 683 -32.44 4.89 14.48
N PHE A 684 -32.19 5.82 15.40
CA PHE A 684 -33.23 6.65 16.00
C PHE A 684 -34.01 7.45 14.96
N ASP A 685 -35.25 7.79 15.30
CA ASP A 685 -36.07 8.63 14.43
C ASP A 685 -35.47 10.03 14.31
N LEU A 686 -35.21 10.42 13.08
CA LEU A 686 -35.07 11.83 12.74
C LEU A 686 -36.46 12.46 12.78
N PRO A 687 -36.59 13.76 13.12
CA PRO A 687 -37.88 14.43 13.02
C PRO A 687 -38.40 14.24 11.59
N ASN A 688 -39.41 13.37 11.44
CA ASN A 688 -40.10 13.17 10.19
C ASN A 688 -40.84 14.47 9.88
N HIS A 689 -40.80 14.86 8.60
CA HIS A 689 -41.83 15.74 8.06
C HIS A 689 -43.19 15.04 8.12
#